data_AF-A0A672QGY6-F1
#
_entry.id   AF-A0A672QGY6-F1
#
_cell.length_a   1.000
_cell.length_b   1.000
_cell.length_c   1.000
_cell.angle_alpha   90.00
_cell.angle_beta   90.00
_cell.angle_gamma   90.00
#
_symmetry.space_group_name_H-M   'P 1'
#
loop_
_entity.id
_entity.type
_entity.pdbx_description
1 polymer ?
#
loop_
_entity_poly.entity_id
_entity_poly.type
_entity_poly.pdbx_seq_one_letter_code
_entity_poly.pdbx_strand_id
1 'polypeptide(L)'
;LMALLRSVGLLALLVSVRCLNREQLFDYGIRFGDKILDSGTDSVRELELEQTLFFFKGKFDKVHVNTNGFISLTNPTDESEYLGKMPASFGMIAAFLGDLDTTDGAGYVYFRQDKSPDVLQRAAEHIGQAFPSDDEIEPTHAIIVTWENVAPQGERGTGGEYRNTFQLVVANMESASYAILLYPEESMQFGSTLIDDEDQLVEVGFNEGKVPGWFGWATTQGSYYRISEDSEESIIVIGALLIWAPSVFNDTVINSLLNCVSVSNVSLCFLAVFSYNNETCSSNKNKCSVFADCRDYADGFCCRCKPGYYGNGKDCVAEGKPQRMNGKVSGRIYVGGSPSPVEFSNNDLHSYVVTNDGRAYIAISSIPSSVGPSLQPLLALGEAIGWAFALQQPDYHNGFSSIGGVFTRQAEVVFQPGNERLSVRQEFGGIDEHDHLLISTELDGRIPEVPRGATVQIEPYSEIYQHSSNLITSSSQRDYIVSMPDGSVRTHSFLWTQSIKFQSCPHEEVLSAVPASQQLSVDQIFVMYDSSNQLIRFAMSNKIGSIHSGIPEQNPCFTGRHGCDTNAVCRAAQGKDFTCECAAGFTGDGRVCYGSDPLVYILGQCLCSDVCVDCAHRAVCMGFSLSLSLWHADIDECQPGRCHSDAICHNTQGSFTCQCRPGFHGDGFSCTPGSGRCPCYTCYMYLLL
;
A
#
# COMPACT_ATOMS: atom_id res chain seq x y z
N LEU A 1 -8.84 45.93 -36.61
CA LEU A 1 -10.06 45.99 -35.78
C LEU A 1 -10.25 44.77 -34.86
N MET A 2 -9.80 43.55 -35.22
CA MET A 2 -9.87 42.38 -34.31
C MET A 2 -8.74 42.29 -33.26
N ALA A 3 -7.71 43.12 -33.33
CA ALA A 3 -6.63 43.17 -32.33
C ALA A 3 -6.89 44.14 -31.16
N LEU A 4 -7.92 44.98 -31.26
CA LEU A 4 -8.28 45.99 -30.24
C LEU A 4 -9.40 45.54 -29.29
N LEU A 5 -10.00 44.37 -29.54
CA LEU A 5 -11.07 43.79 -28.70
C LEU A 5 -10.55 42.82 -27.63
N ARG A 6 -9.24 42.52 -27.60
CA ARG A 6 -8.63 41.71 -26.53
C ARG A 6 -8.13 42.53 -25.33
N SER A 7 -8.07 43.85 -25.47
CA SER A 7 -7.49 44.76 -24.48
C SER A 7 -8.53 45.52 -23.64
N VAL A 8 -9.82 45.14 -23.68
CA VAL A 8 -10.90 45.76 -22.87
C VAL A 8 -11.63 44.74 -21.97
N GLY A 9 -11.21 43.48 -21.98
CA GLY A 9 -11.79 42.41 -21.14
C GLY A 9 -11.04 42.15 -19.82
N LEU A 10 -10.28 43.13 -19.32
CA LEU A 10 -9.63 43.09 -18.00
C LEU A 10 -10.11 44.28 -17.17
N LEU A 11 -11.43 44.54 -17.21
CA LEU A 11 -12.07 45.27 -16.13
C LEU A 11 -12.28 44.28 -14.98
N ALA A 12 -11.56 44.54 -13.90
CA ALA A 12 -11.66 43.95 -12.59
C ALA A 12 -13.07 43.42 -12.23
N LEU A 13 -13.22 42.09 -12.20
CA LEU A 13 -13.98 41.46 -11.13
C LEU A 13 -13.00 41.31 -9.96
N LEU A 14 -12.73 42.42 -9.28
CA LEU A 14 -12.33 42.37 -7.88
C LEU A 14 -13.58 41.89 -7.13
N VAL A 15 -13.79 40.56 -7.08
CA VAL A 15 -14.63 39.98 -6.05
C VAL A 15 -13.89 40.26 -4.76
N SER A 16 -14.41 41.20 -3.97
CA SER A 16 -13.90 41.45 -2.63
C SER A 16 -14.12 40.20 -1.81
N VAL A 17 -13.07 39.41 -1.62
CA VAL A 17 -13.04 38.36 -0.60
C VAL A 17 -13.11 39.10 0.75
N ARG A 18 -14.16 38.83 1.53
CA ARG A 18 -14.37 39.43 2.85
C ARG A 18 -13.98 38.42 3.91
N CYS A 19 -13.36 38.90 4.99
CA CYS A 19 -13.01 38.02 6.10
C CYS A 19 -14.21 37.59 6.91
N LEU A 20 -14.06 36.43 7.56
CA LEU A 20 -15.08 35.89 8.44
C LEU A 20 -15.25 36.90 9.57
N ASN A 21 -16.38 37.59 9.56
CA ASN A 21 -16.75 38.48 10.64
C ASN A 21 -17.41 37.67 11.75
N ARG A 22 -17.43 38.21 12.98
CA ARG A 22 -18.10 37.58 14.12
C ARG A 22 -19.58 37.28 13.87
N GLU A 23 -20.25 38.10 13.06
CA GLU A 23 -21.64 37.89 12.61
C GLU A 23 -21.83 36.66 11.71
N GLN A 24 -20.74 36.12 11.15
CA GLN A 24 -20.70 34.94 10.30
C GLN A 24 -20.31 33.67 11.06
N LEU A 25 -20.22 33.71 12.39
CA LEU A 25 -20.29 32.50 13.21
C LEU A 25 -21.71 31.92 13.19
N PHE A 26 -21.84 30.64 13.52
CA PHE A 26 -23.14 30.08 13.87
C PHE A 26 -23.64 30.78 15.13
N ASP A 27 -24.93 31.10 15.18
CA ASP A 27 -25.53 31.77 16.34
C ASP A 27 -25.19 31.04 17.63
N TYR A 28 -24.77 31.75 18.67
CA TYR A 28 -24.31 31.16 19.93
C TYR A 28 -24.68 32.04 21.13
N GLY A 29 -24.65 31.45 22.32
CA GLY A 29 -25.03 32.06 23.59
C GLY A 29 -26.36 31.56 24.15
N ILE A 30 -26.66 31.91 25.41
CA ILE A 30 -27.84 31.43 26.16
C ILE A 30 -29.15 31.65 25.40
N ARG A 31 -29.24 32.74 24.61
CA ARG A 31 -30.44 33.11 23.84
C ARG A 31 -30.79 32.09 22.75
N PHE A 32 -29.80 31.33 22.28
CA PHE A 32 -29.96 30.28 21.27
C PHE A 32 -30.00 28.87 21.91
N GLY A 33 -30.09 28.79 23.24
CA GLY A 33 -30.19 27.53 23.98
C GLY A 33 -28.85 26.94 24.43
N ASP A 34 -27.75 27.68 24.29
CA ASP A 34 -26.43 27.17 24.69
C ASP A 34 -26.32 26.99 26.19
N LYS A 35 -25.64 25.90 26.56
CA LYS A 35 -25.14 25.70 27.91
C LYS A 35 -23.82 26.43 28.06
N ILE A 36 -23.54 26.90 29.27
CA ILE A 36 -22.27 27.54 29.63
C ILE A 36 -21.42 26.53 30.40
N LEU A 37 -20.15 26.42 30.03
CA LEU A 37 -19.15 25.70 30.80
C LEU A 37 -18.83 26.46 32.09
N ASP A 38 -18.57 25.73 33.18
CA ASP A 38 -18.18 26.36 34.43
C ASP A 38 -16.86 27.14 34.23
N SER A 39 -16.77 28.33 34.81
CA SER A 39 -15.61 29.21 34.67
C SER A 39 -14.40 28.59 35.38
N GLY A 40 -13.25 28.60 34.71
CA GLY A 40 -12.02 27.97 35.16
C GLY A 40 -10.99 27.93 34.04
N THR A 41 -9.85 27.30 34.30
CA THR A 41 -8.74 27.18 33.34
C THR A 41 -8.72 25.78 32.72
N ASP A 42 -8.95 24.73 33.51
CA ASP A 42 -9.13 23.35 33.03
C ASP A 42 -10.53 22.79 33.35
N SER A 43 -11.56 23.60 33.09
CA SER A 43 -12.95 23.14 33.30
C SER A 43 -13.41 22.25 32.16
N VAL A 44 -14.07 21.14 32.52
CA VAL A 44 -14.55 20.12 31.59
C VAL A 44 -16.02 19.83 31.84
N ARG A 45 -16.80 19.72 30.77
CA ARG A 45 -18.19 19.23 30.85
C ARG A 45 -18.44 18.12 29.84
N GLU A 46 -19.01 17.03 30.34
CA GLU A 46 -19.52 15.93 29.51
C GLU A 46 -20.83 16.32 28.82
N LEU A 47 -20.93 15.99 27.54
CA LEU A 47 -22.09 16.15 26.68
C LEU A 47 -22.43 14.80 26.05
N GLU A 48 -23.52 14.20 26.51
CA GLU A 48 -24.14 13.02 25.89
C GLU A 48 -24.76 13.43 24.54
N LEU A 49 -24.43 12.68 23.48
CA LEU A 49 -24.81 12.99 22.11
C LEU A 49 -26.17 12.39 21.73
N GLU A 50 -27.00 13.15 21.02
CA GLU A 50 -28.24 12.64 20.42
C GLU A 50 -27.96 11.70 19.23
N GLN A 51 -26.80 11.85 18.58
CA GLN A 51 -26.34 11.08 17.44
C GLN A 51 -24.88 10.67 17.62
N THR A 52 -24.57 9.41 17.34
CA THR A 52 -23.20 8.88 17.42
C THR A 52 -22.25 9.68 16.53
N LEU A 53 -21.16 10.17 17.13
CA LEU A 53 -20.04 10.81 16.46
C LEU A 53 -19.07 9.75 15.93
N PHE A 54 -18.69 9.87 14.66
CA PHE A 54 -17.65 9.04 14.05
C PHE A 54 -16.31 9.79 14.11
N PHE A 55 -15.29 9.18 14.71
CA PHE A 55 -13.97 9.80 14.81
C PHE A 55 -12.86 8.75 14.77
N PHE A 56 -11.95 8.86 13.80
CA PHE A 56 -11.02 7.80 13.42
C PHE A 56 -11.74 6.44 13.27
N LYS A 57 -11.30 5.40 14.01
CA LYS A 57 -11.91 4.06 14.02
C LYS A 57 -12.97 3.90 15.11
N GLY A 58 -13.24 4.95 15.89
CA GLY A 58 -14.13 4.93 17.04
C GLY A 58 -15.53 5.45 16.74
N LYS A 59 -16.50 4.99 17.53
CA LYS A 59 -17.87 5.49 17.60
C LYS A 59 -18.10 6.01 19.01
N PHE A 60 -18.56 7.25 19.12
CA PHE A 60 -18.67 7.94 20.40
C PHE A 60 -20.06 8.51 20.57
N ASP A 61 -20.71 8.16 21.68
CA ASP A 61 -22.03 8.66 22.03
C ASP A 61 -21.95 9.82 23.04
N LYS A 62 -20.73 10.25 23.38
CA LYS A 62 -20.47 11.38 24.27
C LYS A 62 -19.16 12.08 23.95
N VAL A 63 -19.08 13.35 24.29
CA VAL A 63 -17.87 14.18 24.17
C VAL A 63 -17.68 15.01 25.43
N HIS A 64 -16.47 15.51 25.65
CA HIS A 64 -16.12 16.39 26.75
C HIS A 64 -15.65 17.73 26.18
N VAL A 65 -16.32 18.82 26.54
CA VAL A 65 -15.94 20.18 26.15
C VAL A 65 -14.99 20.73 27.21
N ASN A 66 -13.84 21.25 26.81
CA ASN A 66 -12.81 21.79 27.70
C ASN A 66 -12.59 23.30 27.45
N THR A 67 -12.26 24.05 28.51
CA THR A 67 -11.93 25.48 28.43
C THR A 67 -10.72 25.77 27.54
N ASN A 68 -9.71 24.90 27.53
CA ASN A 68 -8.47 24.98 26.76
C ASN A 68 -8.65 24.72 25.25
N GLY A 69 -9.82 25.03 24.69
CA GLY A 69 -10.01 25.12 23.23
C GLY A 69 -10.12 23.79 22.49
N PHE A 70 -10.56 22.72 23.14
CA PHE A 70 -10.75 21.42 22.49
C PHE A 70 -12.01 20.69 22.98
N ILE A 71 -12.44 19.69 22.19
CA ILE A 71 -13.34 18.64 22.65
C ILE A 71 -12.61 17.29 22.65
N SER A 72 -12.85 16.46 23.66
CA SER A 72 -12.27 15.12 23.74
C SER A 72 -13.34 14.03 23.80
N LEU A 73 -12.95 12.82 23.41
CA LEU A 73 -13.85 11.67 23.27
C LEU A 73 -13.87 10.78 24.51
N THR A 74 -12.86 10.96 25.35
CA THR A 74 -12.78 10.42 26.70
C THR A 74 -12.53 11.58 27.65
N ASN A 75 -12.74 11.34 28.94
CA ASN A 75 -12.40 12.31 29.96
C ASN A 75 -10.91 12.67 29.82
N PRO A 76 -10.55 13.95 29.64
CA PRO A 76 -9.15 14.35 29.51
C PRO A 76 -8.39 14.04 30.81
N THR A 77 -7.11 13.74 30.66
CA THR A 77 -6.16 13.54 31.77
C THR A 77 -5.65 14.89 32.27
N ASP A 78 -4.62 14.88 33.13
CA ASP A 78 -4.02 16.11 33.66
C ASP A 78 -3.51 17.03 32.54
N GLU A 79 -3.66 18.34 32.73
CA GLU A 79 -3.22 19.41 31.84
C GLU A 79 -1.80 19.23 31.26
N SER A 80 -0.87 18.76 32.10
CA SER A 80 0.52 18.45 31.74
C SER A 80 0.68 17.35 30.68
N GLU A 81 -0.34 16.55 30.40
CA GLU A 81 -0.31 15.49 29.39
C GLU A 81 -0.67 15.97 27.98
N TYR A 82 -1.35 17.11 27.85
CA TYR A 82 -1.88 17.56 26.57
C TYR A 82 -1.43 18.96 26.15
N LEU A 83 -1.13 19.87 27.09
CA LEU A 83 -0.65 21.20 26.75
C LEU A 83 0.76 21.15 26.14
N GLY A 84 0.93 21.76 24.96
CA GLY A 84 2.19 21.76 24.20
C GLY A 84 2.64 20.36 23.75
N LYS A 85 1.73 19.38 23.80
CA LYS A 85 2.01 17.95 23.63
C LYS A 85 1.01 17.32 22.67
N MET A 86 0.78 17.93 21.52
CA MET A 86 0.09 17.24 20.44
C MET A 86 1.05 16.24 19.75
N PRO A 87 0.70 14.94 19.69
CA PRO A 87 -0.60 14.35 20.01
C PRO A 87 -0.76 13.93 21.48
N ALA A 88 -1.94 14.21 22.04
CA ALA A 88 -2.30 13.79 23.39
C ALA A 88 -2.47 12.26 23.52
N SER A 89 -2.51 11.79 24.77
CA SER A 89 -2.71 10.38 25.11
C SER A 89 -4.13 9.87 24.84
N PHE A 90 -5.09 10.77 24.68
CA PHE A 90 -6.51 10.51 24.43
C PHE A 90 -6.98 11.17 23.12
N GLY A 91 -8.11 10.72 22.59
CA GLY A 91 -8.67 11.24 21.34
C GLY A 91 -9.28 12.63 21.51
N MET A 92 -8.86 13.59 20.67
CA MET A 92 -9.24 15.00 20.79
C MET A 92 -9.41 15.71 19.43
N ILE A 93 -10.28 16.71 19.43
CA ILE A 93 -10.44 17.73 18.39
C ILE A 93 -9.99 19.06 19.00
N ALA A 94 -8.78 19.48 18.68
CA ALA A 94 -8.19 20.75 19.11
C ALA A 94 -8.61 21.87 18.15
N ALA A 95 -9.57 22.69 18.58
CA ALA A 95 -9.98 23.88 17.84
C ALA A 95 -8.99 25.02 18.02
N PHE A 96 -8.45 25.18 19.23
CA PHE A 96 -7.42 26.16 19.57
C PHE A 96 -6.81 25.76 20.92
N LEU A 97 -6.02 24.69 20.92
CA LEU A 97 -5.46 24.11 22.14
C LEU A 97 -4.39 25.03 22.72
N GLY A 98 -4.64 25.56 23.90
CA GLY A 98 -3.70 26.39 24.65
C GLY A 98 -4.14 26.51 26.09
N ASP A 99 -3.29 27.11 26.92
CA ASP A 99 -3.62 27.40 28.32
C ASP A 99 -4.53 28.64 28.40
N LEU A 100 -5.85 28.41 28.50
CA LEU A 100 -6.90 29.42 28.39
C LEU A 100 -7.61 29.65 29.71
N ASP A 101 -7.98 30.91 29.96
CA ASP A 101 -8.60 31.34 31.20
C ASP A 101 -9.96 32.04 30.95
N THR A 102 -10.95 31.66 31.75
CA THR A 102 -12.29 32.25 31.80
C THR A 102 -12.69 32.74 33.20
N THR A 103 -11.76 32.72 34.17
CA THR A 103 -12.00 33.06 35.59
C THR A 103 -12.27 34.54 35.85
N ASP A 104 -11.84 35.41 34.93
CA ASP A 104 -12.06 36.85 34.99
C ASP A 104 -13.52 37.29 34.73
N GLY A 105 -14.38 36.34 34.33
CA GLY A 105 -15.80 36.57 34.06
C GLY A 105 -16.08 37.38 32.80
N ALA A 106 -15.09 37.58 31.92
CA ALA A 106 -15.23 38.26 30.63
C ALA A 106 -15.22 37.30 29.44
N GLY A 107 -14.69 36.08 29.61
CA GLY A 107 -14.72 35.00 28.62
C GLY A 107 -15.69 33.87 29.01
N TYR A 108 -16.28 33.21 28.01
CA TYR A 108 -17.23 32.11 28.20
C TYR A 108 -17.06 31.02 27.15
N VAL A 109 -17.33 29.77 27.53
CA VAL A 109 -17.45 28.65 26.57
C VAL A 109 -18.91 28.22 26.48
N TYR A 110 -19.48 28.40 25.31
CA TYR A 110 -20.86 28.03 24.98
C TYR A 110 -20.87 26.75 24.17
N PHE A 111 -21.81 25.85 24.46
CA PHE A 111 -21.98 24.64 23.66
C PHE A 111 -23.44 24.17 23.60
N ARG A 112 -23.83 23.64 22.45
CA ARG A 112 -25.13 22.97 22.24
C ARG A 112 -25.07 21.87 21.18
N GLN A 113 -26.11 21.04 21.19
CA GLN A 113 -26.47 20.21 20.04
C GLN A 113 -27.66 20.84 19.33
N ASP A 114 -27.66 20.80 18.01
CA ASP A 114 -28.66 21.44 17.17
C ASP A 114 -29.04 20.55 15.98
N LYS A 115 -30.31 20.60 15.61
CA LYS A 115 -30.90 19.88 14.47
C LYS A 115 -31.88 20.76 13.68
N SER A 116 -31.82 22.07 13.91
CA SER A 116 -32.62 23.03 13.18
C SER A 116 -32.20 23.05 11.71
N PRO A 117 -33.15 23.15 10.77
CA PRO A 117 -32.84 23.18 9.35
C PRO A 117 -31.85 24.29 8.97
N ASP A 118 -31.92 25.46 9.60
CA ASP A 118 -31.04 26.59 9.32
C ASP A 118 -29.57 26.27 9.65
N VAL A 119 -29.32 25.62 10.80
CA VAL A 119 -27.96 25.20 11.20
C VAL A 119 -27.45 24.08 10.31
N LEU A 120 -28.27 23.07 10.02
CA LEU A 120 -27.86 21.93 9.20
C LEU A 120 -27.59 22.34 7.75
N GLN A 121 -28.44 23.23 7.19
CA GLN A 121 -28.23 23.78 5.85
C GLN A 121 -26.93 24.59 5.79
N ARG A 122 -26.67 25.44 6.79
CA ARG A 122 -25.43 26.22 6.83
C ARG A 122 -24.20 25.32 6.99
N ALA A 123 -24.28 24.27 7.79
CA ALA A 123 -23.21 23.28 7.89
C ALA A 123 -22.98 22.57 6.55
N ALA A 124 -24.05 22.16 5.86
CA ALA A 124 -23.98 21.56 4.52
C ALA A 124 -23.36 22.51 3.49
N GLU A 125 -23.70 23.80 3.53
CA GLU A 125 -23.11 24.83 2.66
C GLU A 125 -21.60 24.98 2.90
N HIS A 126 -21.18 25.01 4.17
CA HIS A 126 -19.76 25.05 4.51
C HIS A 126 -19.02 23.79 4.04
N ILE A 127 -19.61 22.60 4.24
CA ILE A 127 -19.04 21.33 3.80
C ILE A 127 -18.97 21.26 2.27
N GLY A 128 -20.05 21.60 1.55
CA GLY A 128 -20.10 21.55 0.09
C GLY A 128 -19.18 22.57 -0.58
N GLN A 129 -18.89 23.69 0.08
CA GLN A 129 -17.86 24.64 -0.39
C GLN A 129 -16.45 24.06 -0.27
N ALA A 130 -16.17 23.28 0.76
CA ALA A 130 -14.88 22.62 0.97
C ALA A 130 -14.73 21.32 0.16
N PHE A 131 -15.82 20.60 -0.07
CA PHE A 131 -15.89 19.31 -0.76
C PHE A 131 -16.91 19.33 -1.92
N PRO A 132 -16.66 20.09 -3.00
CA PRO A 132 -17.61 20.28 -4.09
C PRO A 132 -17.83 19.04 -5.00
N SER A 133 -17.13 17.93 -4.73
CA SER A 133 -17.20 16.67 -5.50
C SER A 133 -18.04 15.59 -4.82
N ASP A 134 -18.55 15.84 -3.60
CA ASP A 134 -19.40 14.90 -2.88
C ASP A 134 -20.86 15.14 -3.27
N ASP A 135 -21.50 14.14 -3.88
CA ASP A 135 -22.83 14.28 -4.50
C ASP A 135 -24.00 14.26 -3.49
N GLU A 136 -23.75 14.04 -2.18
CA GLU A 136 -24.80 13.95 -1.16
C GLU A 136 -24.33 14.41 0.24
N ILE A 137 -24.45 15.72 0.54
CA ILE A 137 -24.12 16.32 1.85
C ILE A 137 -25.40 16.66 2.61
N GLU A 138 -25.85 15.75 3.47
CA GLU A 138 -27.03 15.93 4.32
C GLU A 138 -26.71 15.71 5.82
N PRO A 139 -26.23 16.74 6.53
CA PRO A 139 -26.03 16.67 7.97
C PRO A 139 -27.36 16.46 8.69
N THR A 140 -27.41 15.52 9.63
CA THR A 140 -28.60 15.23 10.44
C THR A 140 -28.56 15.92 11.81
N HIS A 141 -27.36 16.14 12.34
CA HIS A 141 -27.12 16.74 13.65
C HIS A 141 -25.86 17.59 13.62
N ALA A 142 -25.80 18.61 14.46
CA ALA A 142 -24.61 19.44 14.64
C ALA A 142 -24.31 19.65 16.13
N ILE A 143 -23.03 19.66 16.50
CA ILE A 143 -22.52 20.12 17.80
C ILE A 143 -21.85 21.45 17.55
N ILE A 144 -22.23 22.49 18.29
CA ILE A 144 -21.62 23.83 18.18
C ILE A 144 -20.93 24.12 19.51
N VAL A 145 -19.66 24.48 19.47
CA VAL A 145 -18.88 24.94 20.63
C VAL A 145 -18.21 26.25 20.28
N THR A 146 -18.43 27.28 21.10
CA THR A 146 -17.88 28.62 20.90
C THR A 146 -17.13 29.05 22.14
N TRP A 147 -15.84 29.35 21.98
CA TRP A 147 -15.02 30.00 22.99
C TRP A 147 -15.09 31.49 22.70
N GLU A 148 -15.82 32.23 23.52
CA GLU A 148 -16.02 33.67 23.38
C GLU A 148 -15.12 34.44 24.34
N ASN A 149 -14.35 35.38 23.80
CA ASN A 149 -13.53 36.32 24.56
C ASN A 149 -12.61 35.66 25.61
N VAL A 150 -12.09 34.47 25.31
CA VAL A 150 -11.19 33.72 26.19
C VAL A 150 -9.80 34.35 26.22
N ALA A 151 -9.19 34.42 27.41
CA ALA A 151 -7.87 35.00 27.62
C ALA A 151 -6.80 33.90 27.77
N PRO A 152 -5.51 34.18 27.54
CA PRO A 152 -4.44 33.24 27.89
C PRO A 152 -4.17 33.26 29.40
N GLN A 153 -3.80 32.11 29.98
CA GLN A 153 -3.40 32.00 31.38
C GLN A 153 -1.99 32.62 31.62
N GLY A 154 -1.79 33.38 32.71
CA GLY A 154 -0.49 33.91 33.15
C GLY A 154 -0.30 35.45 33.15
N GLU A 155 0.89 35.93 33.59
CA GLU A 155 1.22 37.35 33.87
C GLU A 155 1.41 38.28 32.63
N ARG A 156 1.26 37.77 31.39
CA ARG A 156 0.87 38.66 30.26
C ARG A 156 -0.51 39.30 30.48
N GLY A 157 -1.26 38.81 31.48
CA GLY A 157 -2.58 39.26 31.93
C GLY A 157 -2.60 40.37 33.00
N THR A 158 -1.60 41.24 33.12
CA THR A 158 -1.82 42.53 33.79
C THR A 158 -2.60 43.50 32.88
N GLY A 159 -3.78 43.07 32.40
CA GLY A 159 -4.65 43.94 31.64
C GLY A 159 -5.77 43.33 30.80
N GLY A 160 -5.91 42.00 30.67
CA GLY A 160 -7.02 41.41 29.88
C GLY A 160 -7.16 41.95 28.45
N GLU A 161 -6.06 42.44 27.87
CA GLU A 161 -6.07 43.21 26.61
C GLU A 161 -6.22 42.32 25.37
N TYR A 162 -5.78 41.06 25.43
CA TYR A 162 -5.80 40.12 24.31
C TYR A 162 -6.73 38.94 24.60
N ARG A 163 -7.73 38.76 23.74
CA ARG A 163 -8.80 37.77 23.84
C ARG A 163 -9.12 37.19 22.48
N ASN A 164 -9.36 35.89 22.47
CA ASN A 164 -9.75 35.18 21.26
C ASN A 164 -11.24 34.81 21.30
N THR A 165 -11.90 34.87 20.15
CA THR A 165 -13.21 34.25 19.93
C THR A 165 -13.14 33.34 18.72
N PHE A 166 -13.47 32.06 18.89
CA PHE A 166 -13.45 31.06 17.83
C PHE A 166 -14.53 30.00 18.06
N GLN A 167 -14.87 29.26 17.01
CA GLN A 167 -15.97 28.29 17.03
C GLN A 167 -15.61 26.99 16.32
N LEU A 168 -16.02 25.88 16.92
CA LEU A 168 -16.01 24.53 16.35
C LEU A 168 -17.45 24.10 16.10
N VAL A 169 -17.75 23.65 14.88
CA VAL A 169 -19.01 22.97 14.55
C VAL A 169 -18.71 21.57 14.05
N VAL A 170 -19.26 20.55 14.72
CA VAL A 170 -19.15 19.15 14.30
C VAL A 170 -20.47 18.71 13.70
N ALA A 171 -20.51 18.50 12.39
CA ALA A 171 -21.68 18.08 11.64
C ALA A 171 -21.67 16.55 11.43
N ASN A 172 -22.72 15.88 11.89
CA ASN A 172 -22.86 14.42 11.82
C ASN A 172 -23.84 13.99 10.73
N MET A 173 -23.45 13.01 9.95
CA MET A 173 -24.25 12.31 8.94
C MET A 173 -24.53 10.86 9.41
N GLU A 174 -25.18 10.06 8.57
CA GLU A 174 -25.43 8.64 8.89
C GLU A 174 -24.13 7.81 8.99
N SER A 175 -23.11 8.16 8.20
CA SER A 175 -21.88 7.38 8.04
C SER A 175 -20.58 8.16 8.26
N ALA A 176 -20.64 9.49 8.42
CA ALA A 176 -19.47 10.36 8.49
C ALA A 176 -19.70 11.54 9.45
N SER A 177 -18.61 12.17 9.88
CA SER A 177 -18.62 13.37 10.71
C SER A 177 -17.60 14.38 10.17
N TYR A 178 -18.00 15.65 10.16
CA TYR A 178 -17.20 16.76 9.65
C TYR A 178 -16.96 17.77 10.76
N ALA A 179 -15.73 18.26 10.89
CA ALA A 179 -15.42 19.35 11.81
C ALA A 179 -15.20 20.65 11.02
N ILE A 180 -15.85 21.73 11.45
CA ILE A 180 -15.76 23.06 10.86
C ILE A 180 -15.15 23.97 11.90
N LEU A 181 -13.96 24.51 11.62
CA LEU A 181 -13.27 25.47 12.49
C LEU A 181 -13.41 26.87 11.92
N LEU A 182 -13.83 27.79 12.77
CA LEU A 182 -14.17 29.17 12.42
C LEU A 182 -13.39 30.15 13.30
N TYR A 183 -12.56 30.97 12.66
CA TYR A 183 -11.71 31.99 13.30
C TYR A 183 -12.02 33.37 12.72
N PRO A 184 -12.88 34.17 13.36
CA PRO A 184 -13.19 35.51 12.89
C PRO A 184 -11.99 36.46 13.06
N GLU A 185 -11.58 37.12 11.97
CA GLU A 185 -10.32 37.91 11.89
C GLU A 185 -10.19 38.94 13.01
N GLU A 186 -11.26 39.72 13.26
CA GLU A 186 -11.25 40.79 14.27
C GLU A 186 -11.23 40.26 15.71
N SER A 187 -11.39 38.95 15.92
CA SER A 187 -11.48 38.35 17.25
C SER A 187 -10.35 37.37 17.56
N MET A 188 -9.26 37.35 16.77
CA MET A 188 -8.05 36.61 17.08
C MET A 188 -6.93 37.61 17.40
N GLN A 189 -6.45 37.60 18.65
CA GLN A 189 -5.53 38.59 19.22
C GLN A 189 -4.23 37.99 19.75
N PHE A 190 -4.16 36.66 19.93
CA PHE A 190 -2.94 35.94 20.31
C PHE A 190 -2.88 34.54 19.66
N GLY A 191 -1.67 34.00 19.50
CA GLY A 191 -1.39 32.68 18.92
C GLY A 191 -0.54 31.76 19.79
N SER A 192 -0.22 32.17 21.02
CA SER A 192 0.61 31.42 21.96
C SER A 192 0.12 31.62 23.40
N THR A 193 0.43 30.65 24.27
CA THR A 193 0.08 30.62 25.69
C THR A 193 1.30 30.22 26.52
N LEU A 194 1.41 30.71 27.76
CA LEU A 194 2.52 30.40 28.65
C LEU A 194 2.33 29.01 29.27
N ILE A 195 3.27 28.09 29.04
CA ILE A 195 3.30 26.75 29.62
C ILE A 195 4.68 26.55 30.24
N ASP A 196 4.75 26.24 31.54
CA ASP A 196 6.01 26.08 32.30
C ASP A 196 6.99 27.28 32.14
N ASP A 197 6.47 28.51 32.12
CA ASP A 197 7.21 29.77 31.88
C ASP A 197 7.82 29.93 30.46
N GLU A 198 7.46 29.06 29.51
CA GLU A 198 7.83 29.16 28.10
C GLU A 198 6.61 29.52 27.22
N ASP A 199 6.84 30.34 26.18
CA ASP A 199 5.79 30.75 25.25
C ASP A 199 5.54 29.61 24.25
N GLN A 200 4.45 28.87 24.45
CA GLN A 200 4.11 27.71 23.65
C GLN A 200 3.00 28.09 22.67
N LEU A 201 3.26 27.78 21.41
CA LEU A 201 2.32 27.97 20.31
C LEU A 201 1.04 27.16 20.52
N VAL A 202 -0.12 27.77 20.21
CA VAL A 202 -1.40 27.08 20.28
C VAL A 202 -1.49 25.99 19.21
N GLU A 203 -2.11 24.87 19.57
CA GLU A 203 -2.19 23.69 18.71
C GLU A 203 -3.59 23.53 18.11
N VAL A 204 -3.66 23.29 16.80
CA VAL A 204 -4.93 23.06 16.09
C VAL A 204 -4.86 21.75 15.34
N GLY A 205 -5.90 20.93 15.43
CA GLY A 205 -6.01 19.68 14.71
C GLY A 205 -6.72 18.57 15.47
N PHE A 206 -6.35 17.31 15.20
CA PHE A 206 -7.05 16.14 15.70
C PHE A 206 -6.08 15.00 16.02
N ASN A 207 -6.32 14.21 17.06
CA ASN A 207 -5.52 13.00 17.35
C ASN A 207 -6.40 11.85 17.86
N GLU A 208 -5.99 10.62 17.58
CA GLU A 208 -6.70 9.38 17.97
C GLU A 208 -6.40 8.97 19.43
N GLY A 209 -5.35 9.52 20.02
CA GLY A 209 -4.82 9.09 21.31
C GLY A 209 -4.00 7.80 21.22
N LYS A 210 -3.70 7.17 22.36
CA LYS A 210 -2.97 5.90 22.42
C LYS A 210 -3.89 4.73 22.07
N VAL A 211 -3.49 3.93 21.09
CA VAL A 211 -4.22 2.74 20.63
C VAL A 211 -3.49 1.45 21.04
N PRO A 212 -4.21 0.31 21.24
CA PRO A 212 -3.58 -0.97 21.53
C PRO A 212 -2.68 -1.42 20.37
N GLY A 213 -1.43 -1.75 20.68
CA GLY A 213 -0.48 -2.31 19.73
C GLY A 213 -0.82 -3.74 19.34
N TRP A 214 -0.19 -4.25 18.27
CA TRP A 214 -0.48 -5.52 17.60
C TRP A 214 -0.64 -6.75 18.53
N PHE A 215 0.07 -6.77 19.66
CA PHE A 215 0.01 -7.88 20.61
C PHE A 215 -0.89 -7.64 21.84
N GLY A 216 -1.47 -6.44 21.99
CA GLY A 216 -2.42 -6.11 23.07
C GLY A 216 -1.80 -5.75 24.43
N TRP A 217 -0.48 -5.83 24.59
CA TRP A 217 0.22 -5.49 25.86
C TRP A 217 0.94 -4.14 25.86
N ALA A 218 1.14 -3.52 24.69
CA ALA A 218 1.77 -2.21 24.55
C ALA A 218 0.79 -1.25 23.89
N THR A 219 0.78 0.02 24.30
CA THR A 219 0.02 1.08 23.62
C THR A 219 0.95 1.90 22.75
N THR A 220 0.52 2.18 21.52
CA THR A 220 1.26 3.03 20.56
C THR A 220 0.44 4.27 20.26
N GLN A 221 1.11 5.37 19.89
CA GLN A 221 0.41 6.57 19.49
C GLN A 221 -0.41 6.31 18.22
N GLY A 222 -1.70 6.63 18.26
CA GLY A 222 -2.59 6.56 17.11
C GLY A 222 -2.38 7.72 16.15
N SER A 223 -3.22 7.78 15.11
CA SER A 223 -3.09 8.78 14.05
C SER A 223 -3.34 10.19 14.58
N TYR A 224 -2.64 11.20 14.06
CA TYR A 224 -2.89 12.59 14.42
C TYR A 224 -2.56 13.53 13.26
N TYR A 225 -3.18 14.70 13.28
CA TYR A 225 -3.02 15.78 12.31
C TYR A 225 -2.85 17.07 13.09
N ARG A 226 -1.70 17.73 12.94
CA ARG A 226 -1.40 19.03 13.53
C ARG A 226 -1.31 20.06 12.41
N ILE A 227 -2.03 21.17 12.56
CA ILE A 227 -2.13 22.25 11.56
C ILE A 227 -1.16 23.39 11.90
N SER A 228 -0.88 23.62 13.18
CA SER A 228 0.14 24.58 13.60
C SER A 228 1.56 24.02 13.37
N GLU A 229 2.45 24.84 12.77
CA GLU A 229 3.89 24.57 12.71
C GLU A 229 4.63 25.30 13.84
N ASP A 230 5.92 25.02 14.01
CA ASP A 230 6.76 25.52 15.11
C ASP A 230 7.13 27.02 15.01
N SER A 231 6.38 27.83 14.24
CA SER A 231 6.62 29.28 14.08
C SER A 231 5.34 30.10 14.32
N GLU A 232 5.46 31.26 14.98
CA GLU A 232 4.33 32.20 15.18
C GLU A 232 3.75 32.70 13.85
N GLU A 233 4.60 32.84 12.82
CA GLU A 233 4.17 33.21 11.47
C GLU A 233 3.23 32.15 10.90
N SER A 234 3.46 30.86 11.17
CA SER A 234 2.60 29.77 10.73
C SER A 234 1.21 29.81 11.34
N ILE A 235 1.04 30.35 12.56
CA ILE A 235 -0.26 30.49 13.26
C ILE A 235 -1.03 31.71 12.76
N ILE A 236 -0.30 32.78 12.46
CA ILE A 236 -0.81 33.93 11.71
C ILE A 236 -1.13 33.53 10.24
N VAL A 237 -0.51 32.45 9.73
CA VAL A 237 -0.65 31.86 8.38
C VAL A 237 -1.47 30.56 8.36
N ILE A 238 -2.25 30.20 9.42
CA ILE A 238 -3.36 29.20 9.35
C ILE A 238 -4.56 29.82 8.59
N GLY A 239 -4.21 30.46 7.49
CA GLY A 239 -4.31 31.89 7.32
C GLY A 239 -4.19 32.26 5.83
N ALA A 240 -4.12 31.23 4.97
CA ALA A 240 -4.29 31.36 3.54
C ALA A 240 -4.82 30.04 2.99
N LEU A 241 -5.89 30.12 2.18
CA LEU A 241 -6.27 29.26 1.05
C LEU A 241 -7.65 28.62 1.08
N LEU A 242 -8.52 29.17 0.22
CA LEU A 242 -9.22 28.51 -0.88
C LEU A 242 -10.13 29.56 -1.54
N ILE A 243 -10.03 29.76 -2.87
CA ILE A 243 -11.12 30.05 -3.83
C ILE A 243 -10.52 30.36 -5.23
N TRP A 244 -10.86 29.45 -6.18
CA TRP A 244 -10.93 29.54 -7.65
C TRP A 244 -9.68 29.68 -8.55
N ALA A 245 -9.37 28.59 -9.28
CA ALA A 245 -9.02 28.63 -10.70
C ALA A 245 -9.59 27.38 -11.43
N PRO A 246 -10.43 27.53 -12.47
CA PRO A 246 -10.93 26.40 -13.23
C PRO A 246 -9.88 25.95 -14.25
N SER A 247 -9.65 24.63 -14.30
CA SER A 247 -8.91 23.87 -15.31
C SER A 247 -7.38 24.06 -15.39
N VAL A 248 -6.70 22.90 -15.35
CA VAL A 248 -5.28 22.59 -15.64
C VAL A 248 -4.39 22.40 -14.39
N PHE A 249 -3.63 21.27 -14.39
CA PHE A 249 -2.76 20.63 -13.34
C PHE A 249 -3.54 19.68 -12.41
N ASN A 250 -3.31 18.36 -12.29
CA ASN A 250 -2.13 17.44 -12.27
C ASN A 250 -1.21 17.64 -11.05
N ASP A 251 -1.14 16.58 -10.23
CA ASP A 251 -0.37 16.38 -8.99
C ASP A 251 -0.70 17.30 -7.79
N THR A 252 -0.74 16.69 -6.59
CA THR A 252 -0.63 17.30 -5.24
C THR A 252 -1.79 18.15 -4.70
N VAL A 253 -2.53 17.63 -3.70
CA VAL A 253 -3.16 18.42 -2.61
C VAL A 253 -3.31 17.51 -1.38
N ILE A 254 -2.24 17.09 -0.69
CA ILE A 254 -1.41 17.92 0.20
C ILE A 254 0.02 17.95 -0.35
N ASN A 255 0.29 18.91 -1.23
CA ASN A 255 1.62 19.51 -1.43
C ASN A 255 1.61 20.75 -2.34
N SER A 256 0.45 21.26 -2.78
CA SER A 256 0.42 22.47 -3.62
C SER A 256 0.06 23.75 -2.90
N LEU A 257 0.13 23.81 -1.56
CA LEU A 257 -0.13 25.05 -0.80
C LEU A 257 0.85 25.34 0.34
N LEU A 258 2.00 24.66 0.34
CA LEU A 258 3.16 25.01 1.17
C LEU A 258 4.34 25.32 0.23
N ASN A 259 4.22 26.44 -0.47
CA ASN A 259 5.39 27.21 -0.87
C ASN A 259 5.18 28.63 -0.35
N CYS A 260 5.88 28.95 0.75
CA CYS A 260 6.02 30.30 1.24
C CYS A 260 6.49 31.21 0.10
N VAL A 261 5.62 32.11 -0.36
CA VAL A 261 6.06 33.29 -1.12
C VAL A 261 5.86 34.48 -0.20
N SER A 262 6.98 35.11 0.19
CA SER A 262 6.95 36.43 0.79
C SER A 262 6.35 37.41 -0.20
N VAL A 263 5.07 37.76 -0.03
CA VAL A 263 4.47 38.88 -0.77
C VAL A 263 3.83 39.80 0.23
N SER A 264 4.50 40.93 0.44
CA SER A 264 3.98 42.10 1.14
C SER A 264 2.55 42.44 0.70
N ASN A 265 1.65 42.54 1.69
CA ASN A 265 0.28 43.08 1.62
C ASN A 265 -0.76 42.29 0.81
N VAL A 266 -1.30 41.19 1.35
CA VAL A 266 -2.66 40.70 1.04
C VAL A 266 -3.27 40.01 2.28
N SER A 267 -4.35 40.54 2.85
CA SER A 267 -5.20 39.84 3.87
C SER A 267 -5.97 38.69 3.22
N LEU A 268 -5.95 37.52 3.85
CA LEU A 268 -6.66 36.30 3.43
C LEU A 268 -7.52 35.78 4.60
N CYS A 269 -8.63 35.08 4.31
CA CYS A 269 -9.71 34.78 5.25
C CYS A 269 -10.13 33.28 5.26
N PHE A 270 -10.59 32.70 6.40
CA PHE A 270 -10.71 31.23 6.61
C PHE A 270 -12.10 30.66 6.93
N LEU A 271 -12.31 29.45 6.41
CA LEU A 271 -13.26 28.41 6.82
C LEU A 271 -12.50 27.07 6.66
N ALA A 272 -12.21 26.34 7.72
CA ALA A 272 -11.54 25.03 7.63
C ALA A 272 -12.57 23.93 7.89
N VAL A 273 -12.91 23.14 6.86
CA VAL A 273 -13.78 21.97 6.99
C VAL A 273 -12.96 20.70 6.81
N PHE A 274 -13.03 19.81 7.78
CA PHE A 274 -12.38 18.51 7.75
C PHE A 274 -13.41 17.44 7.41
N SER A 275 -13.19 16.75 6.30
CA SER A 275 -13.86 15.49 6.00
C SER A 275 -13.03 14.37 6.60
N TYR A 276 -13.68 13.52 7.40
CA TYR A 276 -13.13 12.20 7.66
C TYR A 276 -13.74 11.22 6.66
N ASN A 277 -13.09 11.11 5.50
CA ASN A 277 -13.16 9.95 4.62
C ASN A 277 -11.85 9.16 4.74
N ASN A 278 -11.99 7.83 4.81
CA ASN A 278 -10.94 6.91 5.21
C ASN A 278 -9.88 6.76 4.10
N GLU A 279 -8.61 7.03 4.42
CA GLU A 279 -7.38 6.64 3.70
C GLU A 279 -6.95 7.47 2.45
N THR A 280 -5.99 8.40 2.60
CA THR A 280 -5.28 9.06 1.46
C THR A 280 -3.85 8.54 1.28
N CYS A 281 -3.26 8.78 0.11
CA CYS A 281 -1.90 8.38 -0.27
C CYS A 281 -0.81 9.04 0.55
N SER A 282 -1.01 10.27 1.00
CA SER A 282 -0.04 11.01 1.82
C SER A 282 0.21 10.30 3.16
N SER A 283 -0.82 9.70 3.75
CA SER A 283 -0.74 8.95 5.01
C SER A 283 -0.48 7.45 4.80
N ASN A 284 -0.74 6.91 3.60
CA ASN A 284 -0.72 5.47 3.34
C ASN A 284 0.22 5.02 2.20
N LYS A 285 1.18 5.86 1.76
CA LYS A 285 2.13 5.51 0.70
C LYS A 285 2.86 4.18 0.96
N ASN A 286 3.16 3.89 2.23
CA ASN A 286 3.83 2.66 2.67
C ASN A 286 2.95 1.39 2.55
N LYS A 287 1.64 1.53 2.27
CA LYS A 287 0.73 0.40 1.99
C LYS A 287 0.79 -0.05 0.52
N CYS A 288 1.38 0.74 -0.37
CA CYS A 288 1.62 0.35 -1.77
C CYS A 288 2.99 -0.29 -1.93
N SER A 289 3.18 -1.07 -2.99
CA SER A 289 4.51 -1.56 -3.36
C SER A 289 5.49 -0.39 -3.58
N VAL A 290 6.77 -0.60 -3.28
CA VAL A 290 7.84 0.35 -3.66
C VAL A 290 7.90 0.60 -5.17
N PHE A 291 7.41 -0.36 -5.96
CA PHE A 291 7.31 -0.30 -7.42
C PHE A 291 5.92 0.16 -7.90
N ALA A 292 5.10 0.75 -7.03
CA ALA A 292 3.81 1.32 -7.37
C ALA A 292 3.73 2.82 -7.09
N ASP A 293 2.80 3.46 -7.78
CA ASP A 293 2.34 4.81 -7.53
C ASP A 293 1.00 4.76 -6.79
N CYS A 294 0.84 5.64 -5.81
CA CYS A 294 -0.41 5.78 -5.07
C CYS A 294 -1.25 6.89 -5.71
N ARG A 295 -2.56 6.65 -5.86
CA ARG A 295 -3.52 7.63 -6.38
C ARG A 295 -4.70 7.81 -5.42
N ASP A 296 -5.00 9.06 -5.13
CA ASP A 296 -6.16 9.45 -4.32
C ASP A 296 -7.44 9.49 -5.16
N TYR A 297 -8.54 9.10 -4.53
CA TYR A 297 -9.92 9.09 -5.04
C TYR A 297 -10.83 9.76 -3.99
N ALA A 298 -12.08 10.07 -4.36
CA ALA A 298 -13.02 10.79 -3.48
C ALA A 298 -13.22 10.11 -2.11
N ASP A 299 -13.27 8.77 -2.10
CA ASP A 299 -13.54 7.99 -0.89
C ASP A 299 -12.32 7.26 -0.30
N GLY A 300 -11.11 7.43 -0.87
CA GLY A 300 -9.89 6.77 -0.39
C GLY A 300 -8.74 6.72 -1.39
N PHE A 301 -7.84 5.73 -1.33
CA PHE A 301 -6.69 5.62 -2.25
C PHE A 301 -6.55 4.24 -2.91
N CYS A 302 -5.95 4.18 -4.10
CA CYS A 302 -5.55 2.95 -4.75
C CYS A 302 -4.08 2.97 -5.19
N CYS A 303 -3.47 1.79 -5.28
CA CYS A 303 -2.11 1.62 -5.74
C CYS A 303 -2.10 1.14 -7.20
N ARG A 304 -1.13 1.59 -8.01
CA ARG A 304 -0.94 1.11 -9.38
C ARG A 304 0.54 0.87 -9.66
N CYS A 305 0.91 -0.29 -10.22
CA CYS A 305 2.30 -0.58 -10.53
C CYS A 305 2.87 0.41 -11.57
N LYS A 306 4.14 0.79 -11.39
CA LYS A 306 4.91 1.65 -12.30
C LYS A 306 5.16 0.94 -13.64
N PRO A 307 5.42 1.69 -14.73
CA PRO A 307 5.78 1.08 -16.02
C PRO A 307 6.96 0.10 -15.90
N GLY A 308 6.84 -1.07 -16.55
CA GLY A 308 7.81 -2.17 -16.44
C GLY A 308 7.54 -3.14 -15.29
N TYR A 309 6.51 -2.88 -14.49
CA TYR A 309 6.01 -3.76 -13.43
C TYR A 309 4.51 -4.03 -13.63
N TYR A 310 4.06 -5.20 -13.20
CA TYR A 310 2.64 -5.58 -13.25
C TYR A 310 2.18 -6.20 -11.92
N GLY A 311 0.88 -6.10 -11.67
CA GLY A 311 0.25 -6.51 -10.40
C GLY A 311 -0.92 -5.59 -10.04
N ASN A 312 -1.43 -5.71 -8.80
CA ASN A 312 -2.56 -4.93 -8.29
C ASN A 312 -2.14 -3.61 -7.61
N GLY A 313 -0.87 -3.21 -7.74
CA GLY A 313 -0.30 -2.03 -7.09
C GLY A 313 0.18 -2.24 -5.65
N LYS A 314 -0.46 -3.12 -4.88
CA LYS A 314 0.06 -3.54 -3.56
C LYS A 314 1.18 -4.55 -3.72
N ASP A 315 0.97 -5.51 -4.60
CA ASP A 315 1.98 -6.46 -5.06
C ASP A 315 2.38 -6.08 -6.49
N CYS A 316 3.66 -5.81 -6.74
CA CYS A 316 4.18 -5.48 -8.06
C CYS A 316 5.47 -6.25 -8.34
N VAL A 317 5.54 -6.90 -9.50
CA VAL A 317 6.73 -7.64 -9.96
C VAL A 317 7.17 -7.14 -11.33
N ALA A 318 8.49 -7.21 -11.58
CA ALA A 318 9.06 -6.76 -12.84
C ALA A 318 8.63 -7.67 -14.01
N GLU A 319 8.32 -7.06 -15.16
CA GLU A 319 8.03 -7.78 -16.40
C GLU A 319 9.21 -8.69 -16.80
N GLY A 320 8.90 -9.93 -17.18
CA GLY A 320 9.90 -10.90 -17.64
C GLY A 320 10.81 -11.49 -16.57
N LYS A 321 10.73 -11.06 -15.30
CA LYS A 321 11.41 -11.74 -14.18
C LYS A 321 10.69 -13.06 -13.88
N PRO A 322 11.41 -14.21 -13.86
CA PRO A 322 10.82 -15.47 -13.42
C PRO A 322 10.36 -15.40 -11.96
N GLN A 323 9.20 -15.98 -11.68
CA GLN A 323 8.58 -15.91 -10.35
C GLN A 323 8.75 -17.22 -9.60
N ARG A 324 9.01 -17.10 -8.30
CA ARG A 324 9.21 -18.25 -7.39
C ARG A 324 8.16 -18.23 -6.30
N MET A 325 7.71 -19.41 -5.92
CA MET A 325 6.67 -19.57 -4.91
C MET A 325 7.04 -20.71 -3.99
N ASN A 326 6.89 -20.48 -2.69
CA ASN A 326 7.22 -21.42 -1.64
C ASN A 326 6.01 -21.61 -0.75
N GLY A 327 5.77 -22.85 -0.36
CA GLY A 327 4.59 -23.15 0.41
C GLY A 327 4.62 -24.46 1.15
N LYS A 328 3.58 -24.65 1.95
CA LYS A 328 3.33 -25.88 2.70
C LYS A 328 2.06 -26.54 2.21
N VAL A 329 2.09 -27.87 2.12
CA VAL A 329 0.94 -28.71 1.77
C VAL A 329 0.65 -29.64 2.92
N SER A 330 -0.60 -29.61 3.37
CA SER A 330 -1.13 -30.51 4.39
C SER A 330 -2.38 -31.17 3.84
N GLY A 331 -2.61 -32.44 4.20
CA GLY A 331 -3.76 -33.16 3.71
C GLY A 331 -4.18 -34.34 4.54
N ARG A 332 -5.48 -34.60 4.52
CA ARG A 332 -6.14 -35.77 5.10
C ARG A 332 -6.99 -36.45 4.04
N ILE A 333 -6.46 -37.49 3.43
CA ILE A 333 -6.99 -38.04 2.18
C ILE A 333 -7.34 -39.52 2.31
N TYR A 334 -8.57 -39.87 1.98
CA TYR A 334 -9.01 -41.26 1.82
C TYR A 334 -8.78 -41.69 0.36
N VAL A 335 -8.06 -42.80 0.17
CA VAL A 335 -7.77 -43.33 -1.19
C VAL A 335 -8.67 -44.53 -1.48
N GLY A 336 -9.40 -44.48 -2.59
CA GLY A 336 -10.31 -45.53 -3.04
C GLY A 336 -11.33 -45.92 -1.95
N GLY A 337 -11.43 -47.21 -1.67
CA GLY A 337 -12.29 -47.78 -0.62
C GLY A 337 -11.67 -47.83 0.78
N SER A 338 -10.47 -47.26 0.99
CA SER A 338 -9.79 -47.34 2.29
C SER A 338 -10.61 -46.71 3.43
N PRO A 339 -10.74 -47.39 4.59
CA PRO A 339 -11.43 -46.87 5.76
C PRO A 339 -10.59 -45.86 6.56
N SER A 340 -9.25 -45.90 6.43
CA SER A 340 -8.33 -44.99 7.13
C SER A 340 -7.75 -43.95 6.17
N PRO A 341 -7.68 -42.67 6.58
CA PRO A 341 -7.06 -41.62 5.77
C PRO A 341 -5.52 -41.72 5.81
N VAL A 342 -4.89 -41.24 4.74
CA VAL A 342 -3.46 -40.91 4.71
C VAL A 342 -3.34 -39.45 5.11
N GLU A 343 -2.62 -39.18 6.20
CA GLU A 343 -2.37 -37.84 6.70
C GLU A 343 -0.90 -37.46 6.45
N PHE A 344 -0.69 -36.25 5.93
CA PHE A 344 0.62 -35.64 5.76
C PHE A 344 0.52 -34.14 6.05
N SER A 345 1.55 -33.56 6.64
CA SER A 345 1.55 -32.16 7.05
C SER A 345 2.91 -31.52 6.81
N ASN A 346 2.89 -30.23 6.51
CA ASN A 346 4.09 -29.41 6.28
C ASN A 346 5.00 -29.89 5.14
N ASN A 347 4.45 -30.56 4.13
CA ASN A 347 5.19 -30.95 2.94
C ASN A 347 5.56 -29.71 2.12
N ASP A 348 6.77 -29.65 1.57
CA ASP A 348 7.23 -28.46 0.84
C ASP A 348 6.65 -28.44 -0.57
N LEU A 349 6.08 -27.30 -0.94
CA LEU A 349 5.74 -26.95 -2.32
C LEU A 349 6.72 -25.89 -2.80
N HIS A 350 7.38 -26.18 -3.92
CA HIS A 350 8.21 -25.24 -4.65
C HIS A 350 7.68 -25.06 -6.05
N SER A 351 7.56 -23.81 -6.49
CA SER A 351 7.14 -23.47 -7.84
C SER A 351 8.09 -22.49 -8.49
N TYR A 352 8.28 -22.66 -9.80
CA TYR A 352 9.01 -21.76 -10.68
C TYR A 352 8.16 -21.45 -11.91
N VAL A 353 7.93 -20.16 -12.19
CA VAL A 353 7.10 -19.72 -13.31
C VAL A 353 7.90 -18.83 -14.25
N VAL A 354 7.90 -19.19 -15.53
CA VAL A 354 8.46 -18.38 -16.62
C VAL A 354 7.34 -17.52 -17.19
N THR A 355 7.27 -16.27 -16.75
CA THR A 355 6.16 -15.34 -17.01
C THR A 355 5.98 -15.02 -18.50
N ASN A 356 7.08 -14.88 -19.25
CA ASN A 356 7.04 -14.62 -20.70
C ASN A 356 6.43 -15.77 -21.52
N ASP A 357 6.51 -17.00 -21.00
CA ASP A 357 6.03 -18.18 -21.71
C ASP A 357 4.73 -18.75 -21.10
N GLY A 358 4.28 -18.22 -19.95
CA GLY A 358 3.14 -18.73 -19.18
C GLY A 358 3.37 -20.12 -18.58
N ARG A 359 4.61 -20.62 -18.56
CA ARG A 359 4.94 -21.98 -18.09
C ARG A 359 5.19 -22.02 -16.59
N ALA A 360 4.43 -22.87 -15.90
CA ALA A 360 4.56 -23.10 -14.47
C ALA A 360 5.10 -24.52 -14.21
N TYR A 361 6.08 -24.62 -13.32
CA TYR A 361 6.66 -25.88 -12.84
C TYR A 361 6.47 -25.97 -11.33
N ILE A 362 5.76 -27.00 -10.87
CA ILE A 362 5.43 -27.20 -9.46
C ILE A 362 6.01 -28.54 -9.01
N ALA A 363 6.64 -28.56 -7.84
CA ALA A 363 7.16 -29.75 -7.20
C ALA A 363 6.70 -29.79 -5.75
N ILE A 364 6.13 -30.92 -5.31
CA ILE A 364 5.72 -31.13 -3.91
C ILE A 364 6.46 -32.34 -3.37
N SER A 365 7.27 -32.12 -2.35
CA SER A 365 8.12 -33.14 -1.73
C SER A 365 7.40 -33.90 -0.61
N SER A 366 8.01 -34.99 -0.15
CA SER A 366 7.55 -35.76 1.02
C SER A 366 6.13 -36.34 0.89
N ILE A 367 5.63 -36.54 -0.33
CA ILE A 367 4.29 -37.10 -0.58
C ILE A 367 4.35 -38.62 -0.44
N PRO A 368 3.59 -39.22 0.50
CA PRO A 368 3.64 -40.67 0.75
C PRO A 368 3.26 -41.50 -0.48
N SER A 369 3.93 -42.63 -0.68
CA SER A 369 3.66 -43.55 -1.81
C SER A 369 2.30 -44.23 -1.76
N SER A 370 1.59 -44.13 -0.64
CA SER A 370 0.21 -44.58 -0.48
C SER A 370 -0.81 -43.65 -1.15
N VAL A 371 -0.48 -42.38 -1.33
CA VAL A 371 -1.40 -41.37 -1.89
C VAL A 371 -0.87 -40.71 -3.17
N GLY A 372 0.46 -40.63 -3.34
CA GLY A 372 1.13 -39.94 -4.44
C GLY A 372 0.62 -40.30 -5.85
N PRO A 373 0.50 -41.58 -6.24
CA PRO A 373 -0.03 -41.95 -7.55
C PRO A 373 -1.44 -41.41 -7.81
N SER A 374 -2.28 -41.42 -6.77
CA SER A 374 -3.68 -40.98 -6.82
C SER A 374 -3.84 -39.45 -6.83
N LEU A 375 -2.80 -38.69 -6.46
CA LEU A 375 -2.80 -37.23 -6.55
C LEU A 375 -2.45 -36.71 -7.95
N GLN A 376 -1.92 -37.54 -8.84
CA GLN A 376 -1.53 -37.12 -10.20
C GLN A 376 -2.66 -36.47 -11.02
N PRO A 377 -3.93 -36.92 -10.96
CA PRO A 377 -5.03 -36.24 -11.65
C PRO A 377 -5.31 -34.80 -11.16
N LEU A 378 -4.82 -34.43 -9.96
CA LEU A 378 -5.11 -33.15 -9.32
C LEU A 378 -4.13 -32.05 -9.75
N LEU A 379 -4.13 -31.71 -11.04
CA LEU A 379 -3.39 -30.56 -11.57
C LEU A 379 -3.74 -29.24 -10.84
N ALA A 380 -4.92 -29.19 -10.25
CA ALA A 380 -5.45 -28.14 -9.40
C ALA A 380 -4.45 -27.60 -8.35
N LEU A 381 -3.55 -28.43 -7.82
CA LEU A 381 -2.57 -27.99 -6.82
C LEU A 381 -1.62 -26.91 -7.37
N GLY A 382 -1.34 -26.94 -8.67
CA GLY A 382 -0.52 -25.94 -9.37
C GLY A 382 -1.32 -25.00 -10.28
N GLU A 383 -2.61 -25.25 -10.49
CA GLU A 383 -3.42 -24.47 -11.44
C GLU A 383 -3.60 -23.01 -11.03
N ALA A 384 -3.80 -22.74 -9.74
CA ALA A 384 -3.92 -21.38 -9.22
C ALA A 384 -2.64 -20.55 -9.51
N ILE A 385 -1.48 -21.22 -9.44
CA ILE A 385 -0.18 -20.63 -9.76
C ILE A 385 -0.09 -20.35 -11.27
N GLY A 386 -0.49 -21.31 -12.09
CA GLY A 386 -0.52 -21.17 -13.55
C GLY A 386 -1.44 -20.04 -14.00
N TRP A 387 -2.63 -19.92 -13.39
CA TRP A 387 -3.59 -18.84 -13.64
C TRP A 387 -3.07 -17.47 -13.19
N ALA A 388 -2.45 -17.39 -12.00
CA ALA A 388 -1.90 -16.14 -11.49
C ALA A 388 -0.88 -15.52 -12.45
N PHE A 389 -0.07 -16.34 -13.11
CA PHE A 389 1.01 -15.92 -14.00
C PHE A 389 0.81 -16.35 -15.44
N ALA A 390 -0.44 -16.54 -15.85
CA ALA A 390 -0.76 -16.88 -17.23
C ALA A 390 -0.25 -15.79 -18.18
N LEU A 391 0.16 -16.21 -19.38
CA LEU A 391 0.56 -15.30 -20.44
C LEU A 391 -0.65 -14.47 -20.90
N GLN A 392 -0.53 -13.15 -20.79
CA GLN A 392 -1.61 -12.20 -21.04
C GLN A 392 -1.77 -11.92 -22.55
N GLN A 393 -2.99 -12.07 -23.07
CA GLN A 393 -3.39 -11.51 -24.36
C GLN A 393 -3.76 -10.03 -24.21
N PRO A 394 -3.72 -9.23 -25.30
CA PRO A 394 -4.15 -7.83 -25.27
C PRO A 394 -5.55 -7.69 -24.66
N ASP A 395 -5.73 -6.73 -23.76
CA ASP A 395 -6.98 -6.44 -23.04
C ASP A 395 -7.44 -7.53 -22.04
N TYR A 396 -6.62 -8.55 -21.78
CA TYR A 396 -6.89 -9.60 -20.79
C TYR A 396 -5.80 -9.65 -19.72
N HIS A 397 -6.23 -9.84 -18.47
CA HIS A 397 -5.34 -9.81 -17.31
C HIS A 397 -5.27 -11.17 -16.62
N ASN A 398 -4.05 -11.59 -16.26
CA ASN A 398 -3.84 -12.79 -15.47
C ASN A 398 -4.23 -12.55 -14.00
N GLY A 399 -4.26 -13.61 -13.19
CA GLY A 399 -4.68 -13.49 -11.80
C GLY A 399 -3.85 -12.51 -10.99
N PHE A 400 -2.52 -12.53 -11.14
CA PHE A 400 -1.63 -11.64 -10.40
C PHE A 400 -1.82 -10.16 -10.78
N SER A 401 -2.00 -9.87 -12.07
CA SER A 401 -2.27 -8.49 -12.54
C SER A 401 -3.63 -7.98 -12.07
N SER A 402 -4.60 -8.88 -11.91
CA SER A 402 -5.97 -8.52 -11.55
C SER A 402 -6.17 -8.36 -10.04
N ILE A 403 -5.60 -9.27 -9.25
CA ILE A 403 -5.92 -9.39 -7.81
C ILE A 403 -4.68 -9.43 -6.91
N GLY A 404 -3.47 -9.43 -7.47
CA GLY A 404 -2.21 -9.48 -6.73
C GLY A 404 -1.84 -10.86 -6.20
N GLY A 405 -0.97 -10.87 -5.18
CA GLY A 405 -0.45 -12.07 -4.54
C GLY A 405 -1.21 -12.50 -3.28
N VAL A 406 -2.24 -11.75 -2.87
CA VAL A 406 -3.01 -12.00 -1.64
C VAL A 406 -4.45 -12.38 -1.96
N PHE A 407 -4.78 -13.67 -1.85
CA PHE A 407 -6.13 -14.16 -2.09
C PHE A 407 -6.37 -15.55 -1.47
N THR A 408 -7.64 -15.92 -1.29
CA THR A 408 -8.03 -17.25 -0.86
C THR A 408 -8.75 -17.97 -1.99
N ARG A 409 -8.32 -19.20 -2.28
CA ARG A 409 -8.98 -20.10 -3.22
C ARG A 409 -9.61 -21.26 -2.47
N GLN A 410 -10.86 -21.55 -2.81
CA GLN A 410 -11.57 -22.73 -2.34
C GLN A 410 -12.13 -23.47 -3.55
N ALA A 411 -11.82 -24.76 -3.64
CA ALA A 411 -12.24 -25.60 -4.75
C ALA A 411 -12.72 -26.97 -4.30
N GLU A 412 -13.62 -27.54 -5.09
CA GLU A 412 -14.17 -28.87 -4.89
C GLU A 412 -14.00 -29.69 -6.18
N VAL A 413 -13.54 -30.92 -6.01
CA VAL A 413 -13.38 -31.91 -7.07
C VAL A 413 -14.35 -33.04 -6.82
N VAL A 414 -15.17 -33.36 -7.82
CA VAL A 414 -16.09 -34.51 -7.76
C VAL A 414 -15.72 -35.50 -8.85
N PHE A 415 -15.17 -36.65 -8.46
CA PHE A 415 -14.75 -37.69 -9.40
C PHE A 415 -15.93 -38.50 -9.89
N GLN A 416 -15.96 -38.84 -11.18
CA GLN A 416 -17.01 -39.64 -11.79
C GLN A 416 -16.47 -41.01 -12.25
N PRO A 417 -17.27 -42.09 -12.14
CA PRO A 417 -18.64 -42.15 -11.61
C PRO A 417 -18.75 -42.34 -10.08
N GLY A 418 -17.62 -42.51 -9.37
CA GLY A 418 -17.62 -42.89 -7.94
C GLY A 418 -18.14 -41.81 -6.97
N ASN A 419 -18.30 -40.57 -7.45
CA ASN A 419 -18.80 -39.42 -6.71
C ASN A 419 -17.96 -39.11 -5.45
N GLU A 420 -16.69 -39.51 -5.46
CA GLU A 420 -15.72 -39.13 -4.44
C GLU A 420 -15.46 -37.63 -4.52
N ARG A 421 -15.30 -36.99 -3.35
CA ARG A 421 -15.18 -35.54 -3.23
C ARG A 421 -13.88 -35.17 -2.54
N LEU A 422 -13.17 -34.20 -3.11
CA LEU A 422 -12.00 -33.60 -2.50
C LEU A 422 -12.19 -32.08 -2.40
N SER A 423 -12.00 -31.55 -1.20
CA SER A 423 -11.91 -30.12 -0.93
C SER A 423 -10.46 -29.68 -0.97
N VAL A 424 -10.20 -28.58 -1.67
CA VAL A 424 -8.89 -27.94 -1.77
C VAL A 424 -9.03 -26.48 -1.31
N ARG A 425 -8.30 -26.12 -0.26
CA ARG A 425 -8.22 -24.73 0.22
C ARG A 425 -6.78 -24.25 0.03
N GLN A 426 -6.61 -23.08 -0.60
CA GLN A 426 -5.31 -22.44 -0.75
C GLN A 426 -5.37 -20.99 -0.29
N GLU A 427 -4.36 -20.58 0.47
CA GLU A 427 -4.20 -19.21 0.95
C GLU A 427 -2.89 -18.65 0.42
N PHE A 428 -2.98 -17.56 -0.32
CA PHE A 428 -1.84 -16.84 -0.88
C PHE A 428 -1.56 -15.61 -0.02
N GLY A 429 -0.34 -15.53 0.49
CA GLY A 429 0.08 -14.56 1.51
C GLY A 429 0.82 -13.33 0.97
N GLY A 430 0.86 -13.13 -0.34
CA GLY A 430 1.67 -12.08 -0.96
C GLY A 430 3.14 -12.47 -1.11
N ILE A 431 3.97 -11.47 -1.44
CA ILE A 431 5.41 -11.60 -1.66
C ILE A 431 6.14 -11.38 -0.32
N ASP A 432 7.06 -12.28 0.03
CA ASP A 432 7.90 -12.17 1.22
C ASP A 432 9.15 -11.29 1.01
N GLU A 433 9.94 -11.10 2.07
CA GLU A 433 11.20 -10.33 2.04
C GLU A 433 12.27 -10.89 1.07
N HIS A 434 12.08 -12.12 0.58
CA HIS A 434 12.99 -12.82 -0.31
C HIS A 434 12.44 -12.94 -1.75
N ASP A 435 11.43 -12.14 -2.12
CA ASP A 435 10.74 -12.17 -3.42
C ASP A 435 10.05 -13.52 -3.74
N HIS A 436 9.65 -14.29 -2.72
CA HIS A 436 8.86 -15.51 -2.91
C HIS A 436 7.39 -15.26 -2.61
N LEU A 437 6.51 -15.76 -3.49
CA LEU A 437 5.08 -15.82 -3.20
C LEU A 437 4.79 -16.96 -2.24
N LEU A 438 4.15 -16.62 -1.12
CA LEU A 438 3.80 -17.57 -0.08
C LEU A 438 2.46 -18.24 -0.39
N ILE A 439 2.42 -19.58 -0.29
CA ILE A 439 1.19 -20.37 -0.46
C ILE A 439 1.03 -21.41 0.65
N SER A 440 -0.15 -21.48 1.25
CA SER A 440 -0.57 -22.58 2.13
C SER A 440 -1.64 -23.40 1.41
N THR A 441 -1.52 -24.73 1.41
CA THR A 441 -2.48 -25.63 0.76
C THR A 441 -2.97 -26.70 1.73
N GLU A 442 -4.30 -26.82 1.86
CA GLU A 442 -4.98 -27.84 2.65
C GLU A 442 -5.88 -28.71 1.77
N LEU A 443 -5.76 -30.03 1.94
CA LEU A 443 -6.52 -31.04 1.20
C LEU A 443 -7.33 -31.91 2.15
N ASP A 444 -8.63 -32.03 1.93
CA ASP A 444 -9.48 -32.92 2.74
C ASP A 444 -10.53 -33.62 1.87
N GLY A 445 -10.63 -34.94 1.99
CA GLY A 445 -11.66 -35.70 1.31
C GLY A 445 -11.21 -37.06 0.78
N ARG A 446 -11.92 -37.55 -0.23
CA ARG A 446 -11.71 -38.87 -0.84
C ARG A 446 -11.38 -38.74 -2.32
N ILE A 447 -10.41 -39.54 -2.77
CA ILE A 447 -9.99 -39.62 -4.17
C ILE A 447 -9.99 -41.07 -4.68
N PRO A 448 -10.21 -41.31 -5.98
CA PRO A 448 -10.05 -42.63 -6.58
C PRO A 448 -8.63 -43.18 -6.41
N GLU A 449 -8.51 -44.51 -6.37
CA GLU A 449 -7.20 -45.15 -6.33
C GLU A 449 -6.58 -45.25 -7.73
N VAL A 450 -5.36 -44.73 -7.88
CA VAL A 450 -4.52 -44.96 -9.07
C VAL A 450 -3.51 -46.07 -8.74
N PRO A 451 -3.54 -47.20 -9.48
CA PRO A 451 -2.64 -48.32 -9.23
C PRO A 451 -1.16 -47.93 -9.34
N ARG A 452 -0.31 -48.59 -8.55
CA ARG A 452 1.14 -48.35 -8.58
C ARG A 452 1.72 -48.71 -9.95
N GLY A 453 2.57 -47.83 -10.47
CA GLY A 453 3.18 -47.98 -11.80
C GLY A 453 2.30 -47.52 -12.96
N ALA A 454 1.05 -47.13 -12.72
CA ALA A 454 0.22 -46.49 -13.73
C ALA A 454 0.67 -45.04 -13.97
N THR A 455 0.52 -44.58 -15.21
CA THR A 455 0.78 -43.19 -15.59
C THR A 455 -0.53 -42.46 -15.82
N VAL A 456 -0.56 -41.18 -15.42
CA VAL A 456 -1.72 -40.31 -15.64
C VAL A 456 -1.39 -39.28 -16.71
N GLN A 457 -2.29 -39.11 -17.67
CA GLN A 457 -2.21 -38.08 -18.70
C GLN A 457 -3.47 -37.22 -18.65
N ILE A 458 -3.29 -35.90 -18.78
CA ILE A 458 -4.37 -34.92 -18.82
C ILE A 458 -4.30 -34.23 -20.18
N GLU A 459 -5.42 -34.14 -20.87
CA GLU A 459 -5.49 -33.45 -22.17
C GLU A 459 -5.56 -31.93 -21.99
N PRO A 460 -5.08 -31.14 -22.97
CA PRO A 460 -5.24 -29.69 -22.95
C PRO A 460 -6.71 -29.29 -22.80
N TYR A 461 -6.99 -28.30 -21.96
CA TYR A 461 -8.34 -27.84 -21.69
C TYR A 461 -8.42 -26.31 -21.67
N SER A 462 -9.65 -25.81 -21.69
CA SER A 462 -9.92 -24.40 -21.46
C SER A 462 -10.99 -24.23 -20.40
N GLU A 463 -10.86 -23.18 -19.60
CA GLU A 463 -11.73 -22.89 -18.48
C GLU A 463 -12.12 -21.41 -18.50
N ILE A 464 -13.40 -21.14 -18.25
CA ILE A 464 -13.93 -19.77 -18.22
C ILE A 464 -13.95 -19.29 -16.77
N TYR A 465 -13.27 -18.18 -16.52
CA TYR A 465 -13.23 -17.47 -15.25
C TYR A 465 -14.22 -16.32 -15.32
N GLN A 466 -15.22 -16.35 -14.44
CA GLN A 466 -16.23 -15.30 -14.32
C GLN A 466 -15.80 -14.35 -13.21
N HIS A 467 -15.63 -13.07 -13.55
CA HIS A 467 -15.19 -12.03 -12.64
C HIS A 467 -16.40 -11.28 -12.06
N SER A 468 -16.42 -11.13 -10.74
CA SER A 468 -17.36 -10.30 -9.98
C SER A 468 -16.59 -9.46 -8.96
N SER A 469 -17.30 -8.58 -8.24
CA SER A 469 -16.68 -7.79 -7.18
C SER A 469 -16.13 -8.70 -6.08
N ASN A 470 -14.81 -8.67 -5.86
CA ASN A 470 -14.09 -9.47 -4.85
C ASN A 470 -14.25 -10.99 -4.95
N LEU A 471 -14.77 -11.51 -6.07
CA LEU A 471 -15.04 -12.92 -6.26
C LEU A 471 -14.83 -13.33 -7.72
N ILE A 472 -14.05 -14.38 -7.94
CA ILE A 472 -13.93 -15.04 -9.24
C ILE A 472 -14.38 -16.49 -9.09
N THR A 473 -15.20 -16.97 -10.03
CA THR A 473 -15.70 -18.34 -10.02
C THR A 473 -15.43 -19.02 -11.35
N SER A 474 -15.17 -20.32 -11.30
CA SER A 474 -15.13 -21.15 -12.50
C SER A 474 -15.66 -22.55 -12.21
N SER A 475 -16.17 -23.18 -13.27
CA SER A 475 -16.66 -24.55 -13.27
C SER A 475 -16.26 -25.22 -14.57
N SER A 476 -15.71 -26.42 -14.50
CA SER A 476 -15.18 -27.15 -15.64
C SER A 476 -15.32 -28.65 -15.43
N GLN A 477 -15.64 -29.39 -16.49
CA GLN A 477 -15.56 -30.85 -16.50
C GLN A 477 -14.30 -31.24 -17.27
N ARG A 478 -13.49 -32.12 -16.67
CA ARG A 478 -12.18 -32.50 -17.22
C ARG A 478 -12.03 -34.01 -17.23
N ASP A 479 -11.36 -34.50 -18.26
CA ASP A 479 -11.05 -35.91 -18.44
C ASP A 479 -9.56 -36.15 -18.20
N TYR A 480 -9.25 -37.31 -17.62
CA TYR A 480 -7.89 -37.79 -17.44
C TYR A 480 -7.80 -39.27 -17.80
N ILE A 481 -6.65 -39.64 -18.33
CA ILE A 481 -6.38 -40.98 -18.83
C ILE A 481 -5.40 -41.66 -17.88
N VAL A 482 -5.77 -42.84 -17.41
CA VAL A 482 -4.91 -43.72 -16.60
C VAL A 482 -4.44 -44.86 -17.48
N SER A 483 -3.14 -44.92 -17.74
CA SER A 483 -2.51 -46.01 -18.49
C SER A 483 -1.84 -46.97 -17.50
N MET A 484 -2.27 -48.22 -17.54
CA MET A 484 -1.82 -49.28 -16.66
C MET A 484 -0.53 -49.93 -17.19
N PRO A 485 0.27 -50.57 -16.32
CA PRO A 485 1.49 -51.27 -16.73
C PRO A 485 1.27 -52.42 -17.74
N ASP A 486 0.06 -52.97 -17.81
CA ASP A 486 -0.34 -54.02 -18.76
C ASP A 486 -0.70 -53.49 -20.16
N GLY A 487 -0.61 -52.16 -20.36
CA GLY A 487 -0.97 -51.47 -21.59
C GLY A 487 -2.45 -51.15 -21.72
N SER A 488 -3.30 -51.53 -20.75
CA SER A 488 -4.70 -51.11 -20.73
C SER A 488 -4.82 -49.63 -20.37
N VAL A 489 -5.81 -48.96 -20.97
CA VAL A 489 -6.03 -47.51 -20.81
C VAL A 489 -7.47 -47.28 -20.36
N ARG A 490 -7.66 -46.46 -19.33
CA ARG A 490 -8.98 -46.10 -18.80
C ARG A 490 -9.12 -44.59 -18.74
N THR A 491 -10.21 -44.08 -19.30
CA THR A 491 -10.57 -42.67 -19.20
C THR A 491 -11.51 -42.46 -18.03
N HIS A 492 -11.22 -41.44 -17.25
CA HIS A 492 -12.01 -41.01 -16.10
C HIS A 492 -12.28 -39.51 -16.23
N SER A 493 -13.31 -39.03 -15.55
CA SER A 493 -13.68 -37.62 -15.55
C SER A 493 -13.87 -37.10 -14.13
N PHE A 494 -13.71 -35.79 -13.95
CA PHE A 494 -14.11 -35.10 -12.74
C PHE A 494 -14.76 -33.77 -13.05
N LEU A 495 -15.70 -33.38 -12.19
CA LEU A 495 -16.25 -32.03 -12.16
C LEU A 495 -15.39 -31.20 -11.21
N TRP A 496 -15.00 -30.03 -11.68
CA TRP A 496 -14.20 -29.05 -10.97
C TRP A 496 -15.01 -27.78 -10.76
N THR A 497 -15.07 -27.32 -9.51
CA THR A 497 -15.66 -26.02 -9.16
C THR A 497 -14.72 -25.26 -8.25
N GLN A 498 -14.57 -23.96 -8.47
CA GLN A 498 -13.72 -23.12 -7.62
C GLN A 498 -14.27 -21.71 -7.45
N SER A 499 -13.89 -21.13 -6.31
CA SER A 499 -14.13 -19.75 -5.94
C SER A 499 -12.83 -19.13 -5.43
N ILE A 500 -12.51 -17.94 -5.91
CA ILE A 500 -11.33 -17.17 -5.53
C ILE A 500 -11.83 -15.85 -4.94
N LYS A 501 -11.51 -15.62 -3.67
CA LYS A 501 -11.88 -14.41 -2.92
C LYS A 501 -10.64 -13.54 -2.74
N PHE A 502 -10.81 -12.26 -2.97
CA PHE A 502 -9.74 -11.25 -2.88
C PHE A 502 -10.33 -9.90 -2.49
N GLN A 503 -9.47 -8.92 -2.26
CA GLN A 503 -9.89 -7.55 -1.94
C GLN A 503 -9.36 -6.60 -3.01
N SER A 504 -10.25 -6.10 -3.86
CA SER A 504 -9.97 -5.03 -4.81
C SER A 504 -9.97 -3.67 -4.12
N CYS A 505 -9.40 -2.67 -4.78
CA CYS A 505 -9.58 -1.29 -4.34
C CYS A 505 -11.05 -0.88 -4.53
N PRO A 506 -11.75 -0.40 -3.50
CA PRO A 506 -13.15 0.00 -3.61
C PRO A 506 -13.33 1.38 -4.25
N HIS A 507 -12.27 2.19 -4.32
CA HIS A 507 -12.33 3.59 -4.75
C HIS A 507 -12.03 3.79 -6.24
N GLU A 508 -11.46 2.78 -6.90
CA GLU A 508 -11.27 2.83 -8.35
C GLU A 508 -12.64 2.59 -9.01
N GLU A 509 -13.18 3.63 -9.67
CA GLU A 509 -14.37 3.46 -10.50
C GLU A 509 -14.14 2.29 -11.46
N VAL A 510 -15.12 1.39 -11.53
CA VAL A 510 -15.12 0.18 -12.37
C VAL A 510 -15.28 0.56 -13.85
N LEU A 511 -14.53 1.55 -14.31
CA LEU A 511 -14.32 1.84 -15.72
C LEU A 511 -13.29 0.84 -16.27
N SER A 512 -13.78 -0.39 -16.47
CA SER A 512 -13.35 -1.25 -17.59
C SER A 512 -11.89 -1.74 -17.62
N ALA A 513 -11.34 -2.29 -16.52
CA ALA A 513 -10.01 -2.91 -16.58
C ALA A 513 -10.03 -4.41 -16.93
N VAL A 514 -10.91 -5.22 -16.33
CA VAL A 514 -10.93 -6.68 -16.57
C VAL A 514 -12.27 -7.13 -17.15
N PRO A 515 -12.29 -7.88 -18.27
CA PRO A 515 -13.52 -8.42 -18.83
C PRO A 515 -14.27 -9.31 -17.81
N ALA A 516 -15.61 -9.19 -17.78
CA ALA A 516 -16.47 -9.97 -16.89
C ALA A 516 -16.30 -11.50 -17.04
N SER A 517 -15.78 -11.94 -18.18
CA SER A 517 -15.41 -13.33 -18.39
C SER A 517 -14.14 -13.43 -19.23
N GLN A 518 -13.20 -14.25 -18.79
CA GLN A 518 -11.93 -14.52 -19.45
C GLN A 518 -11.74 -16.02 -19.61
N GLN A 519 -11.09 -16.46 -20.66
CA GLN A 519 -10.78 -17.88 -20.89
C GLN A 519 -9.32 -18.15 -20.56
N LEU A 520 -9.08 -19.08 -19.63
CA LEU A 520 -7.78 -19.68 -19.39
C LEU A 520 -7.63 -20.91 -20.31
N SER A 521 -6.59 -20.92 -21.12
CA SER A 521 -6.21 -22.09 -21.92
C SER A 521 -4.95 -22.72 -21.33
N VAL A 522 -5.05 -24.01 -21.00
CA VAL A 522 -3.98 -24.78 -20.37
C VAL A 522 -3.51 -25.85 -21.36
N ASP A 523 -2.23 -25.78 -21.74
CA ASP A 523 -1.59 -26.69 -22.68
C ASP A 523 -0.28 -27.29 -22.12
N GLN A 524 0.32 -28.23 -22.85
CA GLN A 524 1.60 -28.87 -22.50
C GLN A 524 1.66 -29.40 -21.05
N ILE A 525 0.58 -30.06 -20.64
CA ILE A 525 0.42 -30.59 -19.29
C ILE A 525 1.30 -31.84 -19.12
N PHE A 526 2.12 -31.83 -18.07
CA PHE A 526 2.93 -32.97 -17.65
C PHE A 526 2.73 -33.20 -16.15
N VAL A 527 2.45 -34.45 -15.79
CA VAL A 527 2.37 -34.87 -14.40
C VAL A 527 3.19 -36.15 -14.19
N MET A 528 3.88 -36.22 -13.06
CA MET A 528 4.65 -37.39 -12.69
C MET A 528 4.77 -37.50 -11.17
N TYR A 529 4.63 -38.72 -10.66
CA TYR A 529 5.00 -39.06 -9.30
C TYR A 529 6.21 -39.99 -9.26
N ASP A 530 7.26 -39.56 -8.55
CA ASP A 530 8.43 -40.38 -8.25
C ASP A 530 8.32 -40.96 -6.84
N SER A 531 8.08 -42.27 -6.77
CA SER A 531 7.96 -42.98 -5.50
C SER A 531 9.26 -43.12 -4.72
N SER A 532 10.42 -43.06 -5.40
CA SER A 532 11.73 -43.20 -4.75
C SER A 532 12.10 -41.94 -3.98
N ASN A 533 11.76 -40.78 -4.55
CA ASN A 533 12.01 -39.47 -3.96
C ASN A 533 10.78 -38.86 -3.28
N GLN A 534 9.65 -39.58 -3.26
CA GLN A 534 8.36 -39.11 -2.71
C GLN A 534 7.97 -37.73 -3.24
N LEU A 535 8.13 -37.54 -4.55
CA LEU A 535 8.07 -36.25 -5.20
C LEU A 535 7.03 -36.27 -6.32
N ILE A 536 6.04 -35.39 -6.24
CA ILE A 536 5.10 -35.16 -7.35
C ILE A 536 5.50 -33.88 -8.09
N ARG A 537 5.43 -33.91 -9.42
CA ARG A 537 5.73 -32.78 -10.30
C ARG A 537 4.57 -32.50 -11.23
N PHE A 538 4.24 -31.23 -11.38
CA PHE A 538 3.32 -30.72 -12.37
C PHE A 538 4.05 -29.70 -13.24
N ALA A 539 3.80 -29.72 -14.54
CA ALA A 539 4.19 -28.67 -15.45
C ALA A 539 3.06 -28.37 -16.43
N MET A 540 2.83 -27.10 -16.72
CA MET A 540 1.77 -26.68 -17.64
C MET A 540 2.05 -25.28 -18.18
N SER A 541 1.51 -25.00 -19.37
CA SER A 541 1.55 -23.69 -20.02
C SER A 541 0.17 -23.05 -19.94
N ASN A 542 0.09 -21.80 -19.49
CA ASN A 542 -1.15 -21.12 -19.18
C ASN A 542 -1.25 -19.82 -19.96
N LYS A 543 -2.38 -19.58 -20.60
CA LYS A 543 -2.66 -18.37 -21.40
C LYS A 543 -4.03 -17.83 -21.04
N ILE A 544 -4.15 -16.52 -20.81
CA ILE A 544 -5.43 -15.87 -20.53
C ILE A 544 -5.83 -14.98 -21.71
N GLY A 545 -7.09 -15.09 -22.13
CA GLY A 545 -7.56 -14.41 -23.33
C GLY A 545 -9.07 -14.46 -23.55
N SER A 546 -9.48 -14.14 -24.78
CA SER A 546 -10.88 -14.09 -25.17
C SER A 546 -11.53 -15.47 -25.28
N ILE A 547 -12.81 -15.53 -24.91
CA ILE A 547 -13.70 -16.70 -25.10
C ILE A 547 -13.94 -16.99 -26.60
N HIS A 548 -13.80 -15.97 -27.46
CA HIS A 548 -14.05 -16.06 -28.90
C HIS A 548 -12.77 -16.33 -29.71
N SER A 549 -11.67 -16.69 -29.05
CA SER A 549 -10.38 -16.93 -29.71
C SER A 549 -10.34 -18.27 -30.46
N GLY A 550 -11.17 -18.40 -31.50
CA GLY A 550 -10.88 -19.27 -32.63
C GLY A 550 -9.69 -18.71 -33.38
N ILE A 551 -8.63 -19.52 -33.51
CA ILE A 551 -7.29 -19.21 -34.05
C ILE A 551 -7.31 -18.14 -35.17
N PRO A 552 -6.95 -16.87 -34.91
CA PRO A 552 -6.22 -16.08 -35.88
C PRO A 552 -4.73 -16.46 -35.77
N GLU A 553 -3.93 -16.14 -36.79
CA GLU A 553 -2.47 -16.22 -36.70
C GLU A 553 -1.94 -15.26 -35.61
N GLN A 554 -1.99 -15.69 -34.36
CA GLN A 554 -1.58 -14.91 -33.20
C GLN A 554 -0.07 -14.72 -33.19
N ASN A 555 0.35 -13.52 -32.80
CA ASN A 555 1.74 -13.17 -32.63
C ASN A 555 2.46 -14.19 -31.72
N PRO A 556 3.71 -14.61 -32.03
CA PRO A 556 4.48 -15.52 -31.20
C PRO A 556 4.57 -15.12 -29.71
N CYS A 557 4.58 -13.82 -29.39
CA CYS A 557 4.55 -13.33 -28.00
C CYS A 557 3.28 -13.73 -27.25
N PHE A 558 2.14 -13.89 -27.92
CA PHE A 558 0.87 -14.28 -27.28
C PHE A 558 0.65 -15.80 -27.25
N THR A 559 1.47 -16.55 -28.00
CA THR A 559 1.41 -18.02 -28.05
C THR A 559 2.47 -18.70 -27.18
N GLY A 560 3.43 -17.94 -26.64
CA GLY A 560 4.61 -18.46 -25.93
C GLY A 560 5.59 -19.19 -26.85
N ARG A 561 5.54 -18.95 -28.18
CA ARG A 561 6.37 -19.62 -29.20
C ARG A 561 7.40 -18.67 -29.83
N HIS A 562 7.84 -17.65 -29.09
CA HIS A 562 8.76 -16.61 -29.58
C HIS A 562 10.25 -16.96 -29.43
N GLY A 563 10.60 -17.86 -28.49
CA GLY A 563 12.00 -18.27 -28.27
C GLY A 563 12.91 -17.13 -27.84
N CYS A 564 12.40 -16.20 -27.03
CA CYS A 564 13.21 -15.19 -26.34
C CYS A 564 13.88 -15.83 -25.11
N ASP A 565 14.92 -15.20 -24.57
CA ASP A 565 15.51 -15.63 -23.29
C ASP A 565 14.45 -15.62 -22.18
N THR A 566 14.60 -16.51 -21.18
CA THR A 566 13.74 -16.53 -20.00
C THR A 566 13.74 -15.21 -19.22
N ASN A 567 14.83 -14.43 -19.28
CA ASN A 567 14.98 -13.11 -18.68
C ASN A 567 14.76 -11.96 -19.70
N ALA A 568 14.12 -12.22 -20.84
CA ALA A 568 13.81 -11.23 -21.88
C ALA A 568 12.31 -11.09 -22.11
N VAL A 569 11.82 -9.85 -22.18
CA VAL A 569 10.43 -9.51 -22.49
C VAL A 569 10.20 -9.58 -24.01
N CYS A 570 9.12 -10.24 -24.42
CA CYS A 570 8.68 -10.30 -25.82
C CYS A 570 7.77 -9.10 -26.14
N ARG A 571 8.20 -8.21 -27.04
CA ARG A 571 7.40 -7.07 -27.52
C ARG A 571 6.80 -7.40 -28.89
N ALA A 572 5.49 -7.54 -28.94
CA ALA A 572 4.75 -7.80 -30.19
C ALA A 572 4.72 -6.54 -31.07
N ALA A 573 5.04 -6.69 -32.36
CA ALA A 573 4.83 -5.70 -33.40
C ALA A 573 3.61 -6.08 -34.26
N GLN A 574 3.36 -5.36 -35.36
CA GLN A 574 2.20 -5.62 -36.22
C GLN A 574 2.24 -7.04 -36.81
N GLY A 575 1.12 -7.77 -36.71
CA GLY A 575 1.01 -9.14 -37.23
C GLY A 575 1.82 -10.15 -36.40
N LYS A 576 2.73 -10.89 -37.06
CA LYS A 576 3.59 -11.91 -36.43
C LYS A 576 4.96 -11.39 -36.01
N ASP A 577 5.29 -10.15 -36.32
CA ASP A 577 6.60 -9.58 -36.01
C ASP A 577 6.73 -9.36 -34.50
N PHE A 578 7.91 -9.63 -33.95
CA PHE A 578 8.20 -9.43 -32.53
C PHE A 578 9.67 -9.14 -32.30
N THR A 579 9.96 -8.52 -31.16
CA THR A 579 11.33 -8.25 -30.70
C THR A 579 11.50 -8.78 -29.27
N CYS A 580 12.70 -9.24 -28.94
CA CYS A 580 13.05 -9.66 -27.59
C CYS A 580 13.94 -8.58 -26.96
N GLU A 581 13.58 -8.10 -25.78
CA GLU A 581 14.34 -7.08 -25.03
C GLU A 581 14.68 -7.64 -23.64
N CYS A 582 15.93 -7.51 -23.18
CA CYS A 582 16.27 -8.00 -21.83
C CYS A 582 15.46 -7.26 -20.76
N ALA A 583 14.98 -8.01 -19.75
CA ALA A 583 14.24 -7.46 -18.63
C ALA A 583 15.11 -6.51 -17.79
N ALA A 584 14.48 -5.68 -16.97
CA ALA A 584 15.18 -4.77 -16.06
C ALA A 584 16.17 -5.54 -15.16
N GLY A 585 17.42 -5.07 -15.11
CA GLY A 585 18.51 -5.76 -14.39
C GLY A 585 19.26 -6.82 -15.23
N PHE A 586 18.99 -6.90 -16.54
CA PHE A 586 19.69 -7.78 -17.47
C PHE A 586 20.14 -7.02 -18.73
N THR A 587 21.26 -7.44 -19.31
CA THR A 587 21.83 -6.90 -20.56
C THR A 587 22.10 -8.03 -21.55
N GLY A 588 22.00 -7.75 -22.85
CA GLY A 588 22.15 -8.78 -23.89
C GLY A 588 21.42 -8.43 -25.18
N ASP A 589 21.25 -9.42 -26.06
CA ASP A 589 20.60 -9.29 -27.37
C ASP A 589 19.10 -9.71 -27.35
N GLY A 590 18.55 -9.98 -26.16
CA GLY A 590 17.17 -10.42 -25.96
C GLY A 590 16.93 -11.91 -26.21
N ARG A 591 17.83 -12.61 -26.91
CA ARG A 591 17.81 -14.08 -27.01
C ARG A 591 18.74 -14.73 -25.99
N VAL A 592 19.73 -13.99 -25.53
CA VAL A 592 20.61 -14.31 -24.42
C VAL A 592 20.72 -13.08 -23.54
N CYS A 593 20.25 -13.19 -22.29
CA CYS A 593 20.29 -12.11 -21.31
C CYS A 593 21.10 -12.52 -20.08
N TYR A 594 22.09 -11.71 -19.72
CA TYR A 594 22.92 -11.87 -18.52
C TYR A 594 22.64 -10.76 -17.51
N GLY A 595 22.76 -11.06 -16.21
CA GLY A 595 22.51 -10.09 -15.15
C GLY A 595 23.43 -8.87 -15.30
N SER A 596 22.87 -7.67 -15.22
CA SER A 596 23.57 -6.41 -15.48
C SER A 596 24.28 -5.85 -14.24
N ASP A 597 24.70 -6.72 -13.32
CA ASP A 597 25.38 -6.33 -12.10
C ASP A 597 26.90 -6.18 -12.39
N PRO A 598 27.48 -4.97 -12.31
CA PRO A 598 28.90 -4.76 -12.63
C PRO A 598 29.86 -5.45 -11.65
N LEU A 599 29.37 -5.86 -10.46
CA LEU A 599 30.19 -6.46 -9.40
C LEU A 599 30.48 -7.95 -9.60
N VAL A 600 29.82 -8.61 -10.56
CA VAL A 600 30.08 -10.04 -10.85
C VAL A 600 31.21 -10.22 -11.88
N TYR A 601 31.73 -9.14 -12.48
CA TYR A 601 32.78 -9.19 -13.51
C TYR A 601 34.18 -8.74 -13.06
N ILE A 602 34.48 -8.66 -11.75
CA ILE A 602 35.88 -8.51 -11.27
C ILE A 602 36.48 -9.82 -10.73
N LEU A 603 35.70 -10.89 -10.61
CA LEU A 603 36.24 -12.25 -10.42
C LEU A 603 35.92 -13.13 -11.62
N GLY A 604 36.48 -12.73 -12.78
CA GLY A 604 36.77 -13.67 -13.85
C GLY A 604 37.81 -14.69 -13.37
N GLN A 605 37.37 -15.75 -12.69
CA GLN A 605 38.08 -17.02 -12.67
C GLN A 605 37.10 -18.17 -12.85
N CYS A 606 37.11 -18.70 -14.07
CA CYS A 606 36.78 -20.09 -14.30
C CYS A 606 37.57 -20.97 -13.31
N LEU A 607 36.89 -21.88 -12.63
CA LEU A 607 37.49 -23.15 -12.20
C LEU A 607 36.87 -24.27 -13.03
N CYS A 608 37.24 -24.30 -14.30
CA CYS A 608 37.41 -25.52 -15.07
C CYS A 608 38.61 -25.29 -15.99
N SER A 609 39.78 -25.81 -15.60
CA SER A 609 40.84 -26.07 -16.57
C SER A 609 40.44 -27.34 -17.31
N ASP A 610 40.07 -27.17 -18.58
CA ASP A 610 40.48 -27.98 -19.75
C ASP A 610 39.36 -28.10 -20.80
N VAL A 611 39.53 -27.31 -21.88
CA VAL A 611 39.28 -27.59 -23.31
C VAL A 611 38.02 -28.38 -23.74
N CYS A 612 37.11 -27.62 -24.39
CA CYS A 612 36.20 -27.94 -25.52
C CYS A 612 35.04 -28.97 -25.30
N VAL A 613 33.94 -29.04 -26.05
CA VAL A 613 33.42 -28.53 -27.34
C VAL A 613 31.88 -28.45 -27.19
N ASP A 614 31.21 -27.66 -28.03
CA ASP A 614 29.77 -27.67 -28.35
C ASP A 614 29.02 -28.99 -28.03
N CYS A 615 28.03 -28.93 -27.12
CA CYS A 615 27.02 -29.98 -26.92
C CYS A 615 25.70 -29.38 -26.42
N ALA A 616 24.66 -29.51 -27.26
CA ALA A 616 23.26 -29.39 -26.88
C ALA A 616 22.85 -30.50 -25.88
N HIS A 617 21.92 -30.15 -24.98
CA HIS A 617 21.16 -30.96 -24.00
C HIS A 617 21.78 -31.25 -22.61
N ARG A 618 21.15 -30.61 -21.59
CA ARG A 618 20.86 -31.05 -20.20
C ARG A 618 22.04 -31.40 -19.26
N ALA A 619 22.12 -30.70 -18.12
CA ALA A 619 22.72 -31.21 -16.88
C ALA A 619 21.91 -30.77 -15.64
N VAL A 620 21.70 -31.72 -14.72
CA VAL A 620 21.04 -31.60 -13.42
C VAL A 620 22.12 -31.76 -12.34
N CYS A 621 22.09 -30.93 -11.29
CA CYS A 621 22.83 -31.22 -10.05
C CYS A 621 21.87 -31.76 -8.99
N MET A 622 22.21 -32.93 -8.42
CA MET A 622 21.61 -33.48 -7.19
C MET A 622 22.66 -33.49 -6.07
N GLY A 623 22.24 -33.15 -4.84
CA GLY A 623 22.84 -33.67 -3.60
C GLY A 623 23.37 -32.65 -2.57
N PHE A 624 22.54 -32.36 -1.56
CA PHE A 624 22.77 -32.23 -0.08
C PHE A 624 24.14 -31.74 0.46
N SER A 625 24.28 -30.95 1.54
CA SER A 625 23.50 -30.83 2.81
C SER A 625 23.86 -29.55 3.60
N LEU A 626 22.94 -29.17 4.51
CA LEU A 626 22.97 -28.05 5.46
C LEU A 626 24.15 -28.02 6.45
N SER A 627 24.60 -26.81 6.84
CA SER A 627 24.55 -26.37 8.25
C SER A 627 24.75 -24.85 8.39
N LEU A 628 23.94 -24.27 9.28
CA LEU A 628 23.71 -22.85 9.59
C LEU A 628 24.91 -22.05 10.15
N SER A 629 24.70 -20.72 10.11
CA SER A 629 25.28 -19.63 10.90
C SER A 629 26.59 -19.01 10.41
N LEU A 630 26.50 -17.86 9.74
CA LEU A 630 27.54 -16.84 9.85
C LEU A 630 26.90 -15.44 9.87
N TRP A 631 27.06 -14.82 11.02
CA TRP A 631 27.16 -13.38 11.19
C TRP A 631 28.08 -12.82 10.10
N HIS A 632 27.68 -11.77 9.39
CA HIS A 632 28.60 -11.04 8.53
C HIS A 632 29.58 -10.26 9.43
N ALA A 633 30.69 -10.91 9.79
CA ALA A 633 31.86 -10.22 10.26
C ALA A 633 32.51 -9.52 9.05
N ASP A 634 32.74 -8.22 9.19
CA ASP A 634 33.47 -7.41 8.23
C ASP A 634 34.86 -8.01 7.96
N ILE A 635 35.26 -8.09 6.69
CA ILE A 635 36.58 -8.59 6.29
C ILE A 635 37.54 -7.39 6.34
N ASP A 636 38.73 -7.55 6.93
CA ASP A 636 39.74 -6.48 6.92
C ASP A 636 40.53 -6.51 5.59
N GLU A 637 40.17 -5.64 4.65
CA GLU A 637 40.79 -5.59 3.33
C GLU A 637 42.16 -4.86 3.29
N CYS A 638 42.65 -4.33 4.41
CA CYS A 638 43.93 -3.60 4.51
C CYS A 638 45.19 -4.48 4.45
N GLN A 639 45.32 -5.27 3.39
CA GLN A 639 46.51 -6.05 3.03
C GLN A 639 47.63 -5.17 2.42
N PRO A 640 48.92 -5.53 2.57
CA PRO A 640 50.02 -4.76 2.02
C PRO A 640 49.94 -4.68 0.48
N GLY A 641 49.95 -3.46 -0.07
CA GLY A 641 49.95 -3.19 -1.51
C GLY A 641 48.61 -2.72 -2.11
N ARG A 642 47.56 -2.57 -1.30
CA ARG A 642 46.24 -2.05 -1.75
C ARG A 642 46.19 -0.52 -1.90
N CYS A 643 46.88 0.22 -1.03
CA CYS A 643 47.00 1.68 -1.10
C CYS A 643 48.37 2.10 -1.65
N HIS A 644 48.53 3.38 -2.02
CA HIS A 644 49.84 3.93 -2.36
C HIS A 644 50.85 3.71 -1.22
N SER A 645 52.14 3.55 -1.55
CA SER A 645 53.20 3.33 -0.54
C SER A 645 53.28 4.46 0.50
N ASP A 646 53.00 5.70 0.06
CA ASP A 646 52.88 6.89 0.91
C ASP A 646 51.45 7.17 1.41
N ALA A 647 50.57 6.15 1.50
CA ALA A 647 49.23 6.25 2.07
C ALA A 647 49.06 5.31 3.28
N ILE A 648 47.98 5.53 4.04
CA ILE A 648 47.53 4.73 5.17
C ILE A 648 46.17 4.13 4.80
N CYS A 649 46.01 2.83 5.03
CA CYS A 649 44.76 2.11 4.80
C CYS A 649 43.88 2.13 6.06
N HIS A 650 42.58 2.36 5.89
CA HIS A 650 41.57 2.34 6.93
C HIS A 650 40.44 1.38 6.54
N ASN A 651 40.23 0.31 7.31
CA ASN A 651 39.14 -0.63 7.06
C ASN A 651 37.78 -0.03 7.44
N THR A 652 36.73 -0.38 6.71
CA THR A 652 35.34 0.09 6.90
C THR A 652 34.36 -1.06 6.66
N GLN A 653 33.16 -1.02 7.23
CA GLN A 653 32.22 -2.13 7.09
C GLN A 653 31.83 -2.38 5.62
N GLY A 654 32.30 -3.51 5.05
CA GLY A 654 32.15 -3.91 3.66
C GLY A 654 33.15 -3.30 2.67
N SER A 655 34.18 -2.57 3.13
CA SER A 655 35.15 -1.88 2.26
C SER A 655 36.42 -1.36 2.97
N PHE A 656 37.27 -0.61 2.28
CA PHE A 656 38.40 0.12 2.89
C PHE A 656 38.63 1.47 2.20
N THR A 657 39.28 2.40 2.89
CA THR A 657 39.67 3.71 2.36
C THR A 657 41.17 3.93 2.49
N CYS A 658 41.78 4.62 1.52
CA CYS A 658 43.20 4.98 1.53
C CYS A 658 43.35 6.49 1.73
N GLN A 659 44.24 6.91 2.63
CA GLN A 659 44.52 8.32 2.88
C GLN A 659 46.02 8.61 2.75
N CYS A 660 46.42 9.59 1.94
CA CYS A 660 47.83 9.97 1.80
C CYS A 660 48.43 10.43 3.14
N ARG A 661 49.70 10.06 3.38
CA ARG A 661 50.44 10.47 4.56
C ARG A 661 50.65 11.99 4.58
N PRO A 662 50.78 12.61 5.78
CA PRO A 662 51.03 14.04 5.89
C PRO A 662 52.24 14.48 5.05
N GLY A 663 52.06 15.55 4.25
CA GLY A 663 53.06 16.04 3.29
C GLY A 663 52.88 15.54 1.86
N PHE A 664 51.97 14.58 1.65
CA PHE A 664 51.56 14.11 0.33
C PHE A 664 50.09 14.43 0.05
N HIS A 665 49.75 14.68 -1.20
CA HIS A 665 48.39 14.97 -1.65
C HIS A 665 47.96 13.98 -2.74
N GLY A 666 46.69 13.59 -2.69
CA GLY A 666 46.08 12.67 -3.64
C GLY A 666 44.89 11.91 -3.04
N ASP A 667 44.43 10.88 -3.75
CA ASP A 667 43.25 10.07 -3.42
C ASP A 667 43.57 8.84 -2.56
N GLY A 668 44.81 8.73 -2.07
CA GLY A 668 45.30 7.58 -1.29
C GLY A 668 45.76 6.38 -2.13
N PHE A 669 45.42 6.31 -3.42
CA PHE A 669 45.93 5.33 -4.38
C PHE A 669 47.07 5.91 -5.23
N SER A 670 47.11 7.23 -5.37
CA SER A 670 48.21 7.99 -5.94
C SER A 670 48.52 9.16 -5.02
N CYS A 671 49.71 9.18 -4.39
CA CYS A 671 50.12 10.24 -3.48
C CYS A 671 51.38 10.94 -4.01
N THR A 672 51.32 12.26 -4.18
CA THR A 672 52.45 13.07 -4.66
C THR A 672 52.95 14.03 -3.58
N PRO A 673 54.28 14.25 -3.45
CA PRO A 673 54.80 15.16 -2.43
C PRO A 673 54.40 16.60 -2.73
N GLY A 674 53.76 17.25 -1.76
CA GLY A 674 53.39 18.66 -1.86
C GLY A 674 54.62 19.54 -1.68
N SER A 675 55.18 20.06 -2.78
CA SER A 675 56.19 21.12 -2.71
C SER A 675 55.55 22.39 -2.15
N GLY A 676 55.97 22.79 -0.95
CA GLY A 676 55.36 23.86 -0.18
C GLY A 676 55.18 25.18 -0.95
N ARG A 677 53.93 25.66 -0.93
CA ARG A 677 53.51 27.07 -0.81
C ARG A 677 52.00 27.09 -0.58
N CYS A 678 51.57 27.37 0.65
CA CYS A 678 50.19 27.74 0.94
C CYS A 678 49.83 29.03 0.18
N PRO A 679 48.60 29.10 -0.36
CA PRO A 679 47.70 30.14 0.14
C PRO A 679 46.32 29.60 0.50
N CYS A 680 45.76 30.18 1.56
CA CYS A 680 44.42 30.00 2.10
C CYS A 680 43.30 30.03 1.07
N TYR A 681 42.32 29.13 1.18
CA TYR A 681 40.90 29.46 1.02
C TYR A 681 40.03 28.61 1.96
N THR A 682 39.47 29.30 2.96
CA THR A 682 38.11 29.15 3.55
C THR A 682 37.40 27.80 3.46
N CYS A 683 37.19 27.16 4.62
CA CYS A 683 36.19 26.13 4.84
C CYS A 683 34.78 26.74 4.86
N TYR A 684 33.87 26.22 4.03
CA TYR A 684 32.45 26.21 4.34
C TYR A 684 32.00 24.76 4.52
N MET A 685 31.48 24.50 5.71
CA MET A 685 30.81 23.27 6.12
C MET A 685 29.37 23.36 5.62
N TYR A 686 28.97 22.51 4.69
CA TYR A 686 27.56 22.21 4.46
C TYR A 686 27.34 20.75 4.81
N LEU A 687 26.65 20.57 5.94
CA LEU A 687 25.99 19.34 6.32
C LEU A 687 24.93 19.02 5.27
N LEU A 688 24.85 17.75 4.93
CA LEU A 688 23.76 17.13 4.19
C LEU A 688 22.42 17.37 4.88
N LEU A 689 21.40 17.69 4.07
CA LEU A 689 20.09 17.04 4.12
C LEU A 689 19.78 16.56 2.70
#